data_AF-A0A1Z3U812-F1
#
_entry.id   AF-A0A1Z3U812-F1
#
_cell.length_a   1.000
_cell.length_b   1.000
_cell.length_c   1.000
_cell.angle_alpha   90.00
_cell.angle_beta   90.00
_cell.angle_gamma   90.00
#
_symmetry.space_group_name_H-M   'P 1'
#
loop_
_entity.id
_entity.type
_entity.pdbx_description
1 polymer ?
#
loop_
_entity_poly.entity_id
_entity_poly.type
_entity_poly.pdbx_seq_one_letter_code
_entity_poly.pdbx_strand_id
1 'polypeptide(L)'
;MADPMSQVLGIFIAWRVQIFEALRQRRGIGDAERARRERNWPLAIDAYRAYLKRHPSDVSVRSRLAKTLFAAGEVELAEAALREALAIRPGRRALNRQLAEMLTTVRGADDIASGTARAMKTYARFRGSLKQDMPPASPSLTLNVFLDSRGQPPSILRGTLISLLESRYETWRAHIVCDDFQDHPIGSLGHDDDRVSFASSWAELPDDGGPWLLLTPGVHLEPHALAWLAATIEDARVSAVFSDDDVFFDHPVHGRTWEAPAFRSAADREDMRTTPRPPIMALFSKSPGDIVTESAVNSPSDVRRLLMKAFDEGVVVHVPLLLASRSEVTVGRAPEGSVLGQDSAHDRRDRILVAIPTRDEGAMLRNMVNSLLQKAKRKSDLRIVVMNNRSRSKDALNLLRQWSRNGKVDVLEVDEPFNWSRFNNLAVARRNEEIFVFANNDMEMLTEGWDEILRDSFALRGAGVVGARLLYPGGYVQHAGLSLGSFNGEPVHEGLGEQSDAAGPLDRWTRSRAAAAVSGAFLAVRRDLFNAIGGFDPLHHAVACNDIDFCLKAREAGERVLYRGDLVLTHFESRTRGQADSSEKLAWAKGEMASLALHWGPDALLDPSRNPHWTAHGVRLFNGFRSPSQKEVWDYIERGRSDAWRVNRLSRSETKARYGKAARA
;
A
#
# COMPACT_ATOMS: atom_id res chain seq x y z
N MET A 1 -52.98 -27.24 -58.73
CA MET A 1 -51.75 -27.92 -58.26
C MET A 1 -50.60 -26.96 -58.49
N ALA A 2 -49.87 -26.60 -57.43
CA ALA A 2 -48.88 -25.53 -57.47
C ALA A 2 -47.74 -25.83 -58.47
N ASP A 3 -47.34 -24.81 -59.23
CA ASP A 3 -46.32 -24.89 -60.28
C ASP A 3 -44.97 -25.39 -59.70
N PRO A 4 -44.46 -26.56 -60.13
CA PRO A 4 -43.21 -27.14 -59.64
C PRO A 4 -41.99 -26.23 -59.86
N MET A 5 -42.04 -25.31 -60.82
CA MET A 5 -40.90 -24.43 -61.12
C MET A 5 -40.68 -23.36 -60.02
N SER A 6 -41.72 -22.96 -59.30
CA SER A 6 -41.66 -21.97 -58.22
C SER A 6 -41.03 -22.55 -56.93
N GLN A 7 -41.30 -23.81 -56.60
CA GLN A 7 -40.70 -24.48 -55.42
C GLN A 7 -39.22 -24.84 -55.62
N VAL A 8 -38.81 -25.24 -56.83
CA VAL A 8 -37.41 -25.57 -57.12
C VAL A 8 -36.53 -24.32 -57.14
N LEU A 9 -37.04 -23.19 -57.62
CA LEU A 9 -36.31 -21.92 -57.63
C LEU A 9 -36.09 -21.36 -56.21
N GLY A 10 -37.05 -21.54 -55.30
CA GLY A 10 -36.92 -21.15 -53.89
C GLY A 10 -35.87 -21.94 -53.10
N ILE A 11 -35.72 -23.25 -53.36
CA ILE A 11 -34.75 -24.13 -52.68
C ILE A 11 -33.32 -23.90 -53.21
N PHE A 12 -33.16 -23.67 -54.52
CA PHE A 12 -31.84 -23.44 -55.12
C PHE A 12 -31.20 -22.10 -54.70
N ILE A 13 -32.03 -21.08 -54.45
CA ILE A 13 -31.57 -19.77 -53.95
C ILE A 13 -31.15 -19.86 -52.48
N ALA A 14 -31.88 -20.62 -51.64
CA ALA A 14 -31.51 -20.83 -50.24
C ALA A 14 -30.22 -21.65 -50.06
N TRP A 15 -29.97 -22.65 -50.91
CA TRP A 15 -28.79 -23.53 -50.82
C TRP A 15 -27.48 -22.87 -51.33
N ARG A 16 -27.54 -22.04 -52.38
CA ARG A 16 -26.37 -21.29 -52.88
C ARG A 16 -25.90 -20.19 -51.93
N VAL A 17 -26.80 -19.60 -51.14
CA VAL A 17 -26.45 -18.59 -50.14
C VAL A 17 -25.66 -19.19 -48.96
N GLN A 18 -26.04 -20.39 -48.47
CA GLN A 18 -25.36 -21.05 -47.34
C GLN A 18 -23.96 -21.61 -47.68
N ILE A 19 -23.74 -22.15 -48.87
CA ILE A 19 -22.41 -22.70 -49.27
C ILE A 19 -21.40 -21.58 -49.56
N PHE A 20 -21.85 -20.45 -50.13
CA PHE A 20 -20.99 -19.29 -50.35
C PHE A 20 -20.60 -18.58 -49.04
N GLU A 21 -21.41 -18.68 -47.98
CA GLU A 21 -21.03 -18.18 -46.65
C GLU A 21 -19.99 -19.07 -45.93
N ALA A 22 -20.05 -20.40 -46.11
CA ALA A 22 -19.13 -21.34 -45.44
C ALA A 22 -17.71 -21.42 -46.08
N LEU A 23 -17.58 -21.41 -47.41
CA LEU A 23 -16.27 -21.44 -48.08
C LEU A 23 -15.50 -20.10 -47.96
N ARG A 24 -16.22 -18.98 -47.77
CA ARG A 24 -15.66 -17.65 -47.50
C ARG A 24 -15.14 -17.53 -46.05
N GLN A 25 -15.53 -18.42 -45.14
CA GLN A 25 -15.11 -18.44 -43.73
C GLN A 25 -13.72 -19.07 -43.47
N ARG A 26 -13.28 -20.08 -44.25
CA ARG A 26 -12.02 -20.83 -43.97
C ARG A 26 -10.71 -20.29 -44.61
N ARG A 27 -10.75 -19.46 -45.64
CA ARG A 27 -9.53 -18.87 -46.26
C ARG A 27 -8.89 -17.72 -45.46
N GLY A 28 -9.50 -17.23 -44.37
CA GLY A 28 -9.04 -16.02 -43.66
C GLY A 28 -7.92 -16.15 -42.61
N ILE A 29 -7.67 -17.32 -42.00
CA ILE A 29 -6.65 -17.47 -40.93
C ILE A 29 -5.25 -17.78 -41.47
N GLY A 30 -5.16 -18.64 -42.48
CA GLY A 30 -3.88 -19.12 -43.03
C GLY A 30 -3.01 -17.98 -43.58
N ASP A 31 -3.66 -16.93 -44.07
CA ASP A 31 -3.03 -15.71 -44.58
C ASP A 31 -2.62 -14.75 -43.42
N ALA A 32 -3.35 -14.74 -42.29
CA ALA A 32 -3.00 -13.95 -41.09
C ALA A 32 -1.72 -14.43 -40.39
N GLU A 33 -1.50 -15.74 -40.33
CA GLU A 33 -0.33 -16.34 -39.68
C GLU A 33 0.93 -16.32 -40.58
N ARG A 34 0.77 -16.31 -41.91
CA ARG A 34 1.89 -16.11 -42.85
C ARG A 34 2.39 -14.66 -42.81
N ALA A 35 1.47 -13.68 -42.88
CA ALA A 35 1.76 -12.23 -42.76
C ALA A 35 2.43 -11.86 -41.42
N ARG A 36 2.06 -12.54 -40.32
CA ARG A 36 2.70 -12.33 -39.01
C ARG A 36 4.15 -12.86 -38.94
N ARG A 37 4.50 -13.95 -39.64
CA ARG A 37 5.87 -14.53 -39.66
C ARG A 37 6.86 -13.72 -40.49
N GLU A 38 6.37 -13.03 -41.52
CA GLU A 38 7.15 -12.11 -42.37
C GLU A 38 7.20 -10.68 -41.82
N ARG A 39 6.60 -10.42 -40.63
CA ARG A 39 6.52 -9.12 -39.93
C ARG A 39 5.74 -8.02 -40.64
N ASN A 40 4.81 -8.37 -41.53
CA ASN A 40 3.89 -7.40 -42.12
C ASN A 40 2.69 -7.19 -41.19
N TRP A 41 2.84 -6.29 -40.21
CA TRP A 41 1.89 -6.12 -39.10
C TRP A 41 0.48 -5.69 -39.54
N PRO A 42 0.29 -4.69 -40.42
CA PRO A 42 -1.05 -4.28 -40.86
C PRO A 42 -1.81 -5.41 -41.54
N LEU A 43 -1.14 -6.18 -42.41
CA LEU A 43 -1.76 -7.30 -43.13
C LEU A 43 -2.14 -8.46 -42.20
N ALA A 44 -1.27 -8.77 -41.23
CA ALA A 44 -1.57 -9.77 -40.20
C ALA A 44 -2.75 -9.34 -39.31
N ILE A 45 -2.77 -8.07 -38.88
CA ILE A 45 -3.84 -7.48 -38.05
C ILE A 45 -5.18 -7.54 -38.78
N ASP A 46 -5.24 -7.11 -40.03
CA ASP A 46 -6.48 -7.10 -40.81
C ASP A 46 -6.99 -8.52 -41.07
N ALA A 47 -6.10 -9.48 -41.25
CA ALA A 47 -6.48 -10.87 -41.45
C ALA A 47 -6.97 -11.55 -40.15
N TYR A 48 -6.32 -11.30 -38.99
CA TYR A 48 -6.88 -11.74 -37.70
C TYR A 48 -8.23 -11.08 -37.41
N ARG A 49 -8.37 -9.78 -37.70
CA ARG A 49 -9.64 -9.05 -37.56
C ARG A 49 -10.71 -9.61 -38.49
N ALA A 50 -10.39 -9.90 -39.74
CA ALA A 50 -11.32 -10.47 -40.71
C ALA A 50 -11.78 -11.88 -40.31
N TYR A 51 -10.90 -12.68 -39.70
CA TYR A 51 -11.26 -13.99 -39.16
C TYR A 51 -12.10 -13.90 -37.89
N LEU A 52 -11.68 -13.11 -36.90
CA LEU A 52 -12.44 -12.87 -35.67
C LEU A 52 -13.79 -12.21 -35.95
N LYS A 53 -13.92 -11.54 -37.11
CA LYS A 53 -15.20 -11.07 -37.67
C LYS A 53 -16.21 -12.18 -37.94
N ARG A 54 -15.74 -13.40 -38.15
CA ARG A 54 -16.58 -14.56 -38.48
C ARG A 54 -16.61 -15.59 -37.35
N HIS A 55 -15.53 -15.71 -36.57
CA HIS A 55 -15.40 -16.68 -35.47
C HIS A 55 -14.94 -16.02 -34.16
N PRO A 56 -15.81 -15.22 -33.55
CA PRO A 56 -15.44 -14.33 -32.45
C PRO A 56 -15.15 -15.07 -31.12
N SER A 57 -15.76 -16.21 -30.83
CA SER A 57 -15.64 -16.90 -29.52
C SER A 57 -14.33 -17.70 -29.32
N ASP A 58 -13.39 -17.63 -30.26
CA ASP A 58 -12.09 -18.32 -30.16
C ASP A 58 -11.08 -17.54 -29.28
N VAL A 59 -11.06 -17.94 -28.00
CA VAL A 59 -10.18 -17.42 -26.94
C VAL A 59 -8.70 -17.48 -27.30
N SER A 60 -8.30 -18.48 -28.09
CA SER A 60 -6.91 -18.74 -28.47
C SER A 60 -6.44 -17.78 -29.56
N VAL A 61 -7.33 -17.35 -30.46
CA VAL A 61 -7.00 -16.39 -31.52
C VAL A 61 -7.06 -14.95 -31.01
N ARG A 62 -7.95 -14.63 -30.07
CA ARG A 62 -7.93 -13.33 -29.36
C ARG A 62 -6.66 -13.11 -28.54
N SER A 63 -6.23 -14.10 -27.75
CA SER A 63 -4.94 -13.99 -27.04
C SER A 63 -3.72 -13.82 -27.98
N ARG A 64 -3.80 -14.28 -29.24
CA ARG A 64 -2.76 -14.10 -30.28
C ARG A 64 -2.84 -12.74 -31.00
N LEU A 65 -4.05 -12.21 -31.22
CA LEU A 65 -4.27 -10.83 -31.65
C LEU A 65 -3.62 -9.86 -30.63
N ALA A 66 -3.77 -10.14 -29.33
CA ALA A 66 -3.16 -9.42 -28.22
C ALA A 66 -1.64 -9.34 -28.29
N LYS A 67 -0.95 -10.47 -28.47
CA LYS A 67 0.52 -10.49 -28.57
C LYS A 67 1.07 -9.85 -29.85
N THR A 68 0.26 -9.78 -30.91
CA THR A 68 0.67 -9.23 -32.21
C THR A 68 0.52 -7.72 -32.27
N LEU A 69 -0.55 -7.20 -31.67
CA LEU A 69 -0.76 -5.76 -31.47
C LEU A 69 0.36 -5.18 -30.57
N PHE A 70 0.76 -5.90 -29.52
CA PHE A 70 1.89 -5.50 -28.66
C PHE A 70 3.22 -5.37 -29.43
N ALA A 71 3.50 -6.29 -30.36
CA ALA A 71 4.74 -6.35 -31.13
C ALA A 71 4.81 -5.33 -32.29
N ALA A 72 3.69 -4.73 -32.66
CA ALA A 72 3.60 -3.63 -33.64
C ALA A 72 3.80 -2.25 -32.98
N GLY A 73 4.04 -2.19 -31.66
CA GLY A 73 4.05 -0.94 -30.90
C GLY A 73 2.65 -0.47 -30.46
N GLU A 74 1.60 -1.21 -30.81
CA GLU A 74 0.21 -0.94 -30.47
C GLU A 74 -0.13 -1.59 -29.12
N VAL A 75 0.47 -1.06 -28.06
CA VAL A 75 0.37 -1.61 -26.71
C VAL A 75 -1.08 -1.66 -26.22
N GLU A 76 -1.91 -0.67 -26.55
CA GLU A 76 -3.33 -0.67 -26.18
C GLU A 76 -4.08 -1.82 -26.83
N LEU A 77 -3.73 -2.10 -28.08
CA LEU A 77 -4.38 -3.13 -28.85
C LEU A 77 -3.94 -4.53 -28.35
N ALA A 78 -2.75 -4.62 -27.74
CA ALA A 78 -2.34 -5.81 -27.01
C ALA A 78 -3.13 -6.06 -25.74
N GLU A 79 -3.47 -5.01 -24.99
CA GLU A 79 -4.23 -5.10 -23.75
C GLU A 79 -5.63 -5.59 -24.02
N ALA A 80 -6.23 -4.97 -25.03
CA ALA A 80 -7.56 -5.29 -25.50
C ALA A 80 -7.73 -6.79 -25.72
N ALA A 81 -6.86 -7.40 -26.50
CA ALA A 81 -7.11 -8.77 -26.93
C ALA A 81 -6.74 -9.83 -25.84
N LEU A 82 -6.11 -9.39 -24.76
CA LEU A 82 -5.74 -10.17 -23.59
C LEU A 82 -6.82 -10.19 -22.52
N ARG A 83 -7.47 -9.04 -22.31
CA ARG A 83 -8.74 -8.96 -21.61
C ARG A 83 -9.82 -9.76 -22.30
N GLU A 84 -9.84 -9.75 -23.63
CA GLU A 84 -10.82 -10.52 -24.39
C GLU A 84 -10.67 -12.04 -24.22
N ALA A 85 -9.45 -12.55 -24.09
CA ALA A 85 -9.26 -13.97 -23.85
C ALA A 85 -9.57 -14.35 -22.37
N LEU A 86 -9.36 -13.45 -21.41
CA LEU A 86 -9.85 -13.53 -20.01
C LEU A 86 -11.34 -13.71 -19.94
N ALA A 87 -12.01 -12.90 -20.76
CA ALA A 87 -13.44 -12.73 -20.78
C ALA A 87 -14.16 -13.99 -21.26
N ILE A 88 -13.56 -14.75 -22.18
CA ILE A 88 -14.24 -15.95 -22.70
C ILE A 88 -14.10 -17.15 -21.75
N ARG A 89 -13.08 -17.19 -20.90
CA ARG A 89 -12.98 -18.21 -19.86
C ARG A 89 -12.65 -17.56 -18.51
N PRO A 90 -13.67 -16.98 -17.82
CA PRO A 90 -13.50 -16.23 -16.58
C PRO A 90 -12.95 -17.08 -15.43
N GLY A 91 -12.16 -16.49 -14.52
CA GLY A 91 -11.43 -17.26 -13.52
C GLY A 91 -10.24 -18.06 -14.09
N ARG A 92 -9.94 -17.92 -15.39
CA ARG A 92 -8.63 -18.32 -15.94
C ARG A 92 -7.57 -17.32 -15.53
N ARG A 93 -6.85 -17.73 -14.50
CA ARG A 93 -5.67 -17.09 -13.94
C ARG A 93 -4.67 -16.55 -14.99
N ALA A 94 -4.57 -17.17 -16.18
CA ALA A 94 -3.59 -16.83 -17.23
C ALA A 94 -3.83 -15.47 -17.90
N LEU A 95 -5.07 -15.04 -17.99
CA LEU A 95 -5.40 -13.81 -18.68
C LEU A 95 -5.49 -12.64 -17.67
N ASN A 96 -5.90 -12.92 -16.42
CA ASN A 96 -5.85 -11.97 -15.29
C ASN A 96 -4.38 -11.57 -15.03
N ARG A 97 -3.46 -12.51 -15.19
CA ARG A 97 -2.00 -12.29 -15.15
C ARG A 97 -1.50 -11.45 -16.30
N GLN A 98 -1.90 -11.77 -17.53
CA GLN A 98 -1.29 -11.14 -18.70
C GLN A 98 -1.92 -9.75 -18.99
N LEU A 99 -3.13 -9.49 -18.46
CA LEU A 99 -3.65 -8.14 -18.27
C LEU A 99 -2.84 -7.38 -17.22
N ALA A 100 -2.64 -7.97 -16.03
CA ALA A 100 -1.81 -7.36 -15.00
C ALA A 100 -0.41 -7.05 -15.54
N GLU A 101 0.21 -7.94 -16.34
CA GLU A 101 1.54 -7.80 -16.96
C GLU A 101 1.65 -6.60 -17.92
N MET A 102 0.54 -6.13 -18.48
CA MET A 102 0.50 -5.06 -19.47
C MET A 102 -0.01 -3.74 -18.93
N LEU A 103 -1.03 -3.81 -18.06
CA LEU A 103 -1.27 -2.77 -17.08
C LEU A 103 -0.03 -2.52 -16.24
N THR A 104 0.90 -3.51 -16.19
CA THR A 104 2.23 -3.46 -15.62
C THR A 104 3.40 -2.98 -16.50
N THR A 105 3.18 -2.83 -17.80
CA THR A 105 4.23 -2.52 -18.81
C THR A 105 3.92 -1.29 -19.69
N VAL A 106 2.66 -0.85 -19.84
CA VAL A 106 2.35 0.58 -20.13
C VAL A 106 2.92 1.49 -19.02
N ARG A 107 3.23 0.89 -17.86
CA ARG A 107 3.82 1.51 -16.68
C ARG A 107 5.20 2.11 -16.92
N GLY A 108 5.18 3.40 -17.26
CA GLY A 108 6.29 4.33 -17.08
C GLY A 108 6.95 4.81 -18.36
N ALA A 109 6.36 4.60 -19.55
CA ALA A 109 6.99 5.04 -20.78
C ALA A 109 7.31 6.54 -20.75
N ASP A 110 6.39 7.40 -20.29
CA ASP A 110 6.62 8.84 -20.28
C ASP A 110 7.46 9.34 -19.08
N ASP A 111 7.40 8.72 -17.90
CA ASP A 111 8.21 9.13 -16.73
C ASP A 111 9.66 8.63 -16.78
N ILE A 112 9.88 7.43 -17.35
CA ILE A 112 11.22 6.90 -17.65
C ILE A 112 11.76 7.57 -18.92
N ALA A 113 10.93 7.85 -19.95
CA ALA A 113 11.37 8.59 -21.13
C ALA A 113 11.61 10.08 -20.86
N SER A 114 10.91 10.71 -19.90
CA SER A 114 11.20 12.06 -19.42
C SER A 114 12.37 12.11 -18.43
N GLY A 115 12.87 10.95 -17.98
CA GLY A 115 14.03 10.84 -17.09
C GLY A 115 13.78 11.18 -15.62
N THR A 116 12.52 11.31 -15.20
CA THR A 116 12.13 11.73 -13.84
C THR A 116 12.06 10.57 -12.83
N ALA A 117 11.93 9.33 -13.33
CA ALA A 117 11.85 8.10 -12.53
C ALA A 117 12.93 7.08 -12.92
N ARG A 118 13.49 6.38 -11.93
CA ARG A 118 14.54 5.36 -12.09
C ARG A 118 14.02 3.98 -11.70
N ALA A 119 14.34 2.96 -12.50
CA ALA A 119 14.00 1.58 -12.16
C ALA A 119 14.85 1.08 -10.98
N MET A 120 14.29 0.23 -10.12
CA MET A 120 14.97 -0.29 -8.92
C MET A 120 16.36 -0.90 -9.22
N LYS A 121 16.52 -1.58 -10.35
CA LYS A 121 17.81 -2.14 -10.81
C LYS A 121 18.93 -1.11 -11.01
N THR A 122 18.60 0.18 -11.08
CA THR A 122 19.57 1.27 -11.26
C THR A 122 19.95 1.95 -9.94
N TYR A 123 19.48 1.40 -8.80
CA TYR A 123 19.67 1.97 -7.48
C TYR A 123 21.14 2.26 -7.13
N ALA A 124 22.04 1.29 -7.31
CA ALA A 124 23.47 1.48 -7.01
C ALA A 124 24.08 2.70 -7.74
N ARG A 125 23.76 2.86 -9.04
CA ARG A 125 24.21 4.02 -9.84
C ARG A 125 23.58 5.32 -9.35
N PHE A 126 22.30 5.29 -8.99
CA PHE A 126 21.65 6.44 -8.39
C PHE A 126 22.32 6.84 -7.09
N ARG A 127 22.51 5.89 -6.19
CA ARG A 127 23.05 6.14 -4.87
C ARG A 127 24.48 6.67 -4.92
N GLY A 128 25.33 6.11 -5.78
CA GLY A 128 26.70 6.60 -6.00
C GLY A 128 26.80 7.96 -6.70
N SER A 129 25.71 8.46 -7.30
CA SER A 129 25.65 9.80 -7.91
C SER A 129 24.78 10.79 -7.14
N LEU A 130 24.17 10.34 -6.03
CA LEU A 130 23.26 11.15 -5.24
C LEU A 130 24.06 12.24 -4.52
N LYS A 131 23.70 13.49 -4.77
CA LYS A 131 24.18 14.64 -3.99
C LYS A 131 23.02 15.12 -3.13
N GLN A 132 23.16 15.02 -1.81
CA GLN A 132 22.21 15.58 -0.87
C GLN A 132 22.70 16.96 -0.43
N ASP A 133 21.80 17.94 -0.45
CA ASP A 133 22.07 19.28 0.05
C ASP A 133 21.96 19.34 1.58
N MET A 134 22.52 20.38 2.20
CA MET A 134 22.26 20.71 3.61
C MET A 134 20.77 21.01 3.82
N PRO A 135 20.22 20.89 5.05
CA PRO A 135 18.87 21.37 5.34
C PRO A 135 18.76 22.90 5.16
N PRO A 136 17.54 23.45 4.95
CA PRO A 136 17.33 24.90 4.76
C PRO A 136 17.84 25.76 5.92
N ALA A 137 17.80 25.22 7.13
CA ALA A 137 18.39 25.80 8.33
C ALA A 137 19.17 24.70 9.05
N SER A 138 20.35 25.03 9.57
CA SER A 138 21.14 24.14 10.43
C SER A 138 21.26 24.79 11.80
N PRO A 139 20.71 24.20 12.87
CA PRO A 139 20.80 24.76 14.21
C PRO A 139 22.22 24.63 14.75
N SER A 140 22.54 25.38 15.80
CA SER A 140 23.82 25.28 16.53
C SER A 140 23.68 24.39 17.76
N LEU A 141 23.16 23.17 17.55
CA LEU A 141 22.86 22.21 18.60
C LEU A 141 23.98 21.17 18.71
N THR A 142 24.61 21.02 19.87
CA THR A 142 25.59 19.93 20.06
C THR A 142 24.86 18.58 20.14
N LEU A 143 25.20 17.66 19.23
CA LEU A 143 24.65 16.31 19.23
C LEU A 143 25.59 15.33 19.94
N ASN A 144 25.05 14.55 20.89
CA ASN A 144 25.77 13.46 21.51
C ASN A 144 25.51 12.16 20.73
N VAL A 145 26.54 11.70 20.03
CA VAL A 145 26.48 10.48 19.21
C VAL A 145 26.97 9.31 20.04
N PHE A 146 26.11 8.32 20.23
CA PHE A 146 26.38 7.17 21.07
C PHE A 146 26.54 5.89 20.26
N LEU A 147 27.59 5.13 20.59
CA LEU A 147 27.91 3.84 19.98
C LEU A 147 28.29 2.82 21.07
N ASP A 148 27.47 1.78 21.25
CA ASP A 148 27.86 0.60 22.04
C ASP A 148 28.50 -0.43 21.10
N SER A 149 29.81 -0.54 21.16
CA SER A 149 30.63 -1.42 20.33
C SER A 149 31.20 -2.62 21.08
N ARG A 150 30.71 -2.88 22.30
CA ARG A 150 31.11 -4.06 23.08
C ARG A 150 30.81 -5.34 22.31
N GLY A 151 31.75 -6.28 22.33
CA GLY A 151 31.71 -7.51 21.54
C GLY A 151 31.80 -7.33 20.02
N GLN A 152 32.02 -6.11 19.50
CA GLN A 152 32.23 -5.88 18.07
C GLN A 152 33.72 -5.76 17.74
N PRO A 153 34.18 -6.26 16.58
CA PRO A 153 35.56 -6.06 16.13
C PRO A 153 35.84 -4.55 15.86
N PRO A 154 37.05 -4.05 16.17
CA PRO A 154 37.43 -2.66 15.93
C PRO A 154 37.23 -2.17 14.48
N SER A 155 37.36 -3.07 13.51
CA SER A 155 37.20 -2.77 12.08
C SER A 155 35.79 -2.27 11.72
N ILE A 156 34.75 -2.73 12.44
CA ILE A 156 33.37 -2.28 12.25
C ILE A 156 33.20 -0.83 12.72
N LEU A 157 33.83 -0.47 13.84
CA LEU A 157 33.75 0.87 14.41
C LEU A 157 34.50 1.91 13.57
N ARG A 158 35.63 1.51 12.94
CA ARG A 158 36.48 2.43 12.17
C ARG A 158 35.70 3.18 11.10
N GLY A 159 34.87 2.48 10.33
CA GLY A 159 34.08 3.07 9.25
C GLY A 159 33.08 4.11 9.77
N THR A 160 32.41 3.81 10.89
CA THR A 160 31.47 4.73 11.52
C THR A 160 32.15 6.00 12.02
N LEU A 161 33.27 5.87 12.74
CA LEU A 161 34.01 7.03 13.26
C LEU A 161 34.55 7.92 12.14
N ILE A 162 35.11 7.33 11.08
CA ILE A 162 35.55 8.10 9.91
C ILE A 162 34.39 8.89 9.31
N SER A 163 33.21 8.28 9.14
CA SER A 163 32.04 8.99 8.60
C SER A 163 31.54 10.14 9.48
N LEU A 164 31.74 10.06 10.81
CA LEU A 164 31.46 11.16 11.73
C LEU A 164 32.47 12.30 11.57
N LEU A 165 33.76 11.98 11.48
CA LEU A 165 34.83 12.96 11.24
C LEU A 165 34.67 13.69 9.90
N GLU A 166 34.12 13.02 8.89
CA GLU A 166 33.78 13.60 7.58
C GLU A 166 32.47 14.40 7.56
N SER A 167 31.76 14.49 8.70
CA SER A 167 30.52 15.25 8.79
C SER A 167 30.74 16.75 8.53
N ARG A 168 29.79 17.35 7.80
CA ARG A 168 29.73 18.81 7.56
C ARG A 168 29.01 19.56 8.67
N TYR A 169 28.48 18.83 9.65
CA TYR A 169 27.96 19.41 10.87
C TYR A 169 29.07 19.38 11.91
N GLU A 170 29.48 20.54 12.42
CA GLU A 170 30.70 20.64 13.24
C GLU A 170 30.45 20.37 14.73
N THR A 171 29.22 20.55 15.20
CA THR A 171 28.86 20.50 16.62
C THR A 171 28.32 19.13 17.03
N TRP A 172 29.21 18.16 17.21
CA TRP A 172 28.88 16.84 17.74
C TRP A 172 29.98 16.31 18.64
N ARG A 173 29.61 15.36 19.51
CA ARG A 173 30.53 14.58 20.35
C ARG A 173 30.18 13.12 20.26
N ALA A 174 31.16 12.27 20.00
CA ALA A 174 31.00 10.82 19.96
C ALA A 174 31.44 10.18 21.27
N HIS A 175 30.57 9.32 21.79
CA HIS A 175 30.74 8.56 23.01
C HIS A 175 30.70 7.07 22.67
N ILE A 176 31.86 6.44 22.68
CA ILE A 176 32.03 5.04 22.31
C ILE A 176 32.19 4.21 23.57
N VAL A 177 31.25 3.27 23.79
CA VAL A 177 31.42 2.22 24.79
C VAL A 177 32.02 0.99 24.12
N CYS A 178 33.12 0.48 24.67
CA CYS A 178 33.88 -0.61 24.06
C CYS A 178 34.64 -1.47 25.07
N ASP A 179 34.96 -2.70 24.67
CA ASP A 179 35.83 -3.61 25.42
C ASP A 179 37.29 -3.35 25.03
N ASP A 180 38.01 -2.58 25.84
CA ASP A 180 39.48 -2.44 25.82
C ASP A 180 40.11 -2.01 24.46
N PHE A 181 39.71 -0.84 23.94
CA PHE A 181 40.29 -0.25 22.71
C PHE A 181 41.46 0.71 22.93
N GLN A 182 41.93 0.86 24.17
CA GLN A 182 42.98 1.83 24.53
C GLN A 182 44.30 1.56 23.79
N ASP A 183 44.64 0.29 23.55
CA ASP A 183 45.85 -0.13 22.83
C ASP A 183 45.62 -0.45 21.33
N HIS A 184 44.41 -0.24 20.80
CA HIS A 184 44.11 -0.48 19.38
C HIS A 184 44.27 0.82 18.56
N PRO A 185 44.72 0.77 17.27
CA PRO A 185 44.81 1.96 16.41
C PRO A 185 43.52 2.77 16.22
N ILE A 186 42.38 2.29 16.71
CA ILE A 186 41.12 3.04 16.68
C ILE A 186 40.99 3.98 17.89
N GLY A 187 41.60 3.62 19.02
CA GLY A 187 41.65 4.44 20.22
C GLY A 187 42.42 5.73 19.99
N SER A 188 43.40 5.74 19.07
CA SER A 188 44.16 6.95 18.72
C SER A 188 43.28 8.08 18.19
N LEU A 189 42.11 7.77 17.60
CA LEU A 189 41.17 8.80 17.14
C LEU A 189 40.65 9.68 18.29
N GLY A 190 40.57 9.15 19.52
CA GLY A 190 40.20 9.93 20.70
C GLY A 190 41.34 10.79 21.26
N HIS A 191 42.57 10.60 20.78
CA HIS A 191 43.70 11.49 21.06
C HIS A 191 43.86 12.57 19.99
N ASP A 192 43.44 12.28 18.75
CA ASP A 192 43.57 13.18 17.60
C ASP A 192 42.40 14.17 17.45
N ASP A 193 41.21 13.83 17.95
CA ASP A 193 40.01 14.68 17.88
C ASP A 193 39.23 14.66 19.21
N ASP A 194 39.21 15.81 19.91
CA ASP A 194 38.56 15.98 21.22
C ASP A 194 37.04 15.72 21.20
N ARG A 195 36.42 15.61 20.02
CA ARG A 195 35.01 15.23 19.89
C ARG A 195 34.80 13.74 20.10
N VAL A 196 35.83 12.90 20.08
CA VAL A 196 35.72 11.44 20.20
C VAL A 196 36.21 10.99 21.57
N SER A 197 35.37 10.27 22.30
CA SER A 197 35.68 9.75 23.63
C SER A 197 35.35 8.27 23.74
N PHE A 198 36.19 7.54 24.48
CA PHE A 198 36.02 6.11 24.76
C PHE A 198 35.72 5.90 26.24
N ALA A 199 34.78 5.01 26.52
CA ALA A 199 34.34 4.66 27.86
C ALA A 199 34.21 3.13 27.99
N SER A 200 34.38 2.62 29.21
CA SER A 200 34.19 1.20 29.48
C SER A 200 32.73 0.86 29.78
N SER A 201 31.95 1.86 30.21
CA SER A 201 30.56 1.70 30.61
C SER A 201 29.72 2.94 30.28
N TRP A 202 28.40 2.74 30.28
CA TRP A 202 27.43 3.81 30.06
C TRP A 202 27.40 4.83 31.20
N ALA A 203 27.81 4.43 32.41
CA ALA A 203 27.82 5.29 33.59
C ALA A 203 28.92 6.38 33.53
N GLU A 204 29.90 6.22 32.65
CA GLU A 204 30.99 7.17 32.44
C GLU A 204 30.62 8.28 31.44
N LEU A 205 29.48 8.17 30.76
CA LEU A 205 29.09 9.11 29.73
C LEU A 205 28.57 10.42 30.32
N PRO A 206 28.89 11.57 29.69
CA PRO A 206 28.38 12.85 30.16
C PRO A 206 26.86 12.93 29.93
N ASP A 207 26.13 13.45 30.92
CA ASP A 207 24.73 13.82 30.79
C ASP A 207 24.62 15.35 30.77
N ASP A 208 24.69 15.92 29.57
CA ASP A 208 24.64 17.37 29.34
C ASP A 208 23.23 17.86 28.95
N GLY A 209 22.23 16.96 28.97
CA GLY A 209 20.85 17.26 28.59
C GLY A 209 20.62 17.57 27.11
N GLY A 210 21.64 17.44 26.25
CA GLY A 210 21.52 17.62 24.80
C GLY A 210 20.86 16.42 24.09
N PRO A 211 20.47 16.53 22.81
CA PRO A 211 19.91 15.41 22.05
C PRO A 211 20.93 14.30 21.76
N TRP A 212 20.45 13.06 21.74
CA TRP A 212 21.28 11.86 21.63
C TRP A 212 21.00 11.06 20.37
N LEU A 213 22.01 10.94 19.51
CA LEU A 213 21.96 10.09 18.34
C LEU A 213 22.47 8.69 18.70
N LEU A 214 21.56 7.72 18.69
CA LEU A 214 21.95 6.32 18.76
C LEU A 214 22.32 5.80 17.37
N LEU A 215 23.52 5.24 17.23
CA LEU A 215 23.98 4.58 16.01
C LEU A 215 24.24 3.09 16.25
N THR A 216 23.76 2.25 15.33
CA THR A 216 24.22 0.85 15.27
C THR A 216 25.69 0.82 14.82
N PRO A 217 26.59 0.04 15.45
CA PRO A 217 27.97 -0.11 14.97
C PRO A 217 28.03 -0.59 13.51
N GLY A 218 28.97 -0.04 12.72
CA GLY A 218 29.14 -0.38 11.30
C GLY A 218 28.26 0.43 10.34
N VAL A 219 27.47 1.35 10.87
CA VAL A 219 26.74 2.35 10.08
C VAL A 219 27.69 3.44 9.61
N HIS A 220 27.61 3.81 8.34
CA HIS A 220 28.27 4.97 7.76
C HIS A 220 27.23 6.07 7.56
N LEU A 221 27.53 7.27 8.04
CA LEU A 221 26.68 8.44 7.86
C LEU A 221 27.03 9.18 6.57
N GLU A 222 26.02 9.76 5.94
CA GLU A 222 26.24 10.78 4.93
C GLU A 222 26.82 12.06 5.57
N PRO A 223 27.68 12.83 4.87
CA PRO A 223 28.29 14.03 5.43
C PRO A 223 27.29 15.07 5.97
N HIS A 224 26.05 15.07 5.45
CA HIS A 224 24.99 16.01 5.80
C HIS A 224 23.98 15.45 6.81
N ALA A 225 24.15 14.18 7.25
CA ALA A 225 23.17 13.45 8.06
C ALA A 225 22.86 14.16 9.38
N LEU A 226 23.90 14.51 10.15
CA LEU A 226 23.74 15.16 11.45
C LEU A 226 23.01 16.50 11.33
N ALA A 227 23.25 17.28 10.29
CA ALA A 227 22.58 18.56 10.07
C ALA A 227 21.07 18.38 9.87
N TRP A 228 20.66 17.41 9.04
CA TRP A 228 19.24 17.12 8.82
C TRP A 228 18.54 16.62 10.07
N LEU A 229 19.20 15.76 10.86
CA LEU A 229 18.66 15.29 12.13
C LEU A 229 18.52 16.43 13.14
N ALA A 230 19.56 17.26 13.29
CA ALA A 230 19.55 18.42 14.19
C ALA A 230 18.44 19.42 13.81
N ALA A 231 18.34 19.76 12.52
CA ALA A 231 17.32 20.66 12.00
C ALA A 231 15.90 20.13 12.23
N THR A 232 15.72 18.81 12.37
CA THR A 232 14.43 18.16 12.58
C THR A 232 14.05 18.03 14.06
N ILE A 233 15.01 17.76 14.96
CA ILE A 233 14.74 17.56 16.39
C ILE A 233 14.48 18.86 17.15
N GLU A 234 14.89 20.02 16.61
CA GLU A 234 14.80 21.32 17.31
C GLU A 234 13.38 21.72 17.76
N ASP A 235 12.34 21.17 17.11
CA ASP A 235 10.97 21.35 17.55
C ASP A 235 10.72 20.59 18.86
N ALA A 236 10.41 21.33 19.93
CA ALA A 236 10.21 20.80 21.29
C ALA A 236 9.13 19.71 21.42
N ARG A 237 8.26 19.53 20.40
CA ARG A 237 7.27 18.45 20.36
C ARG A 237 7.85 17.12 19.88
N VAL A 238 9.00 17.17 19.20
CA VAL A 238 9.62 16.00 18.57
C VAL A 238 10.42 15.24 19.63
N SER A 239 9.96 14.02 19.95
CA SER A 239 10.64 13.15 20.90
C SER A 239 11.81 12.41 20.25
N ALA A 240 11.69 12.04 18.97
CA ALA A 240 12.73 11.36 18.22
C ALA A 240 12.66 11.59 16.71
N VAL A 241 13.79 11.41 16.02
CA VAL A 241 13.95 11.52 14.58
C VAL A 241 14.68 10.29 14.04
N PHE A 242 14.21 9.73 12.92
CA PHE A 242 14.91 8.68 12.18
C PHE A 242 14.91 8.97 10.68
N SER A 243 15.67 8.21 9.89
CA SER A 243 15.78 8.39 8.45
C SER A 243 15.63 7.09 7.65
N ASP A 244 15.68 7.21 6.32
CA ASP A 244 15.90 6.08 5.43
C ASP A 244 17.35 5.58 5.54
N ASP A 245 17.55 4.30 5.20
CA ASP A 245 18.87 3.68 5.08
C ASP A 245 18.94 2.70 3.90
N ASP A 246 20.15 2.29 3.57
CA ASP A 246 20.42 1.21 2.62
C ASP A 246 21.60 0.35 3.09
N VAL A 247 21.98 -0.62 2.25
CA VAL A 247 23.14 -1.48 2.48
C VAL A 247 24.21 -1.11 1.47
N PHE A 248 25.46 -1.06 1.90
CA PHE A 248 26.60 -0.94 0.99
C PHE A 248 27.57 -2.12 1.15
N PHE A 249 28.31 -2.39 0.10
CA PHE A 249 29.45 -3.29 0.12
C PHE A 249 30.56 -2.72 -0.76
N ASP A 250 31.81 -3.04 -0.42
CA ASP A 250 32.98 -2.52 -1.12
C ASP A 250 33.50 -3.59 -2.10
N HIS A 251 33.44 -3.32 -3.40
CA HIS A 251 33.95 -4.20 -4.44
C HIS A 251 35.39 -3.83 -4.81
N PRO A 252 36.34 -4.78 -4.86
CA PRO A 252 37.76 -4.48 -5.14
C PRO A 252 38.01 -3.72 -6.45
N VAL A 253 37.17 -3.93 -7.47
CA VAL A 253 37.32 -3.34 -8.82
C VAL A 253 36.38 -2.16 -9.05
N HIS A 254 35.23 -2.13 -8.39
CA HIS A 254 34.15 -1.18 -8.70
C HIS A 254 33.93 -0.15 -7.60
N GLY A 255 34.72 -0.24 -6.52
CA GLY A 255 34.53 0.58 -5.33
C GLY A 255 33.24 0.22 -4.60
N ARG A 256 32.76 1.18 -3.81
CA ARG A 256 31.54 1.03 -3.02
C ARG A 256 30.29 0.99 -3.91
N THR A 257 29.42 0.04 -3.63
CA THR A 257 28.10 -0.10 -4.27
C THR A 257 27.01 -0.23 -3.22
N TRP A 258 25.78 0.14 -3.58
CA TRP A 258 24.64 0.16 -2.67
C TRP A 258 23.45 -0.63 -3.20
N GLU A 259 22.69 -1.19 -2.26
CA GLU A 259 21.51 -1.98 -2.55
C GLU A 259 20.47 -1.91 -1.41
N ALA A 260 19.31 -2.50 -1.69
CA ALA A 260 18.24 -2.70 -0.73
C ALA A 260 17.87 -1.40 0.04
N PRO A 261 17.38 -0.35 -0.65
CA PRO A 261 16.89 0.84 0.02
C PRO A 261 15.71 0.52 0.95
N ALA A 262 15.77 1.05 2.16
CA ALA A 262 14.67 1.06 3.10
C ALA A 262 14.01 2.45 3.10
N PHE A 263 13.22 2.72 2.05
CA PHE A 263 12.37 3.92 1.95
C PHE A 263 11.13 3.76 2.84
N ARG A 264 11.15 4.41 4.01
CA ARG A 264 10.16 4.26 5.09
C ARG A 264 8.97 5.19 4.93
N SER A 265 7.87 4.79 5.54
CA SER A 265 6.65 5.59 5.68
C SER A 265 6.85 6.73 6.69
N ALA A 266 5.87 7.62 6.80
CA ALA A 266 5.84 8.57 7.92
C ALA A 266 5.72 7.78 9.21
N ALA A 267 6.30 8.29 10.29
CA ALA A 267 6.36 7.59 11.57
C ALA A 267 4.98 7.08 11.99
N ASP A 268 4.88 5.77 12.20
CA ASP A 268 3.70 5.11 12.75
C ASP A 268 4.13 3.95 13.64
N ARG A 269 3.41 3.76 14.75
CA ARG A 269 3.75 2.76 15.76
C ARG A 269 3.60 1.34 15.24
N GLU A 270 2.55 1.06 14.46
CA GLU A 270 2.34 -0.29 13.91
C GLU A 270 3.33 -0.58 12.78
N ASP A 271 3.60 0.40 11.91
CA ASP A 271 4.62 0.27 10.87
C ASP A 271 6.03 0.00 11.46
N MET A 272 6.40 0.75 12.51
CA MET A 272 7.68 0.57 13.22
C MET A 272 7.79 -0.79 13.91
N ARG A 273 6.67 -1.30 14.44
CA ARG A 273 6.59 -2.60 15.13
C ARG A 273 6.78 -3.78 14.18
N THR A 274 6.23 -3.70 12.97
CA THR A 274 6.14 -4.84 12.04
C THR A 274 7.14 -4.79 10.89
N THR A 275 7.78 -3.65 10.62
CA THR A 275 8.73 -3.53 9.49
C THR A 275 9.83 -4.61 9.61
N PRO A 276 10.27 -5.26 8.52
CA PRO A 276 11.35 -6.25 8.59
C PRO A 276 12.72 -5.59 8.82
N ARG A 277 12.87 -4.31 8.44
CA ARG A 277 14.13 -3.55 8.54
C ARG A 277 13.91 -2.26 9.35
N PRO A 278 14.03 -2.32 10.68
CA PRO A 278 13.93 -1.12 11.50
C PRO A 278 15.02 -0.11 11.14
N PRO A 279 14.84 1.17 11.50
CA PRO A 279 15.90 2.16 11.40
C PRO A 279 17.17 1.69 12.11
N ILE A 280 18.31 1.99 11.50
CA ILE A 280 19.64 1.66 12.04
C ILE A 280 20.22 2.78 12.92
N MET A 281 19.53 3.91 12.97
CA MET A 281 19.84 5.05 13.82
C MET A 281 18.57 5.84 14.19
N ALA A 282 18.64 6.56 15.30
CA ALA A 282 17.63 7.54 15.70
C ALA A 282 18.24 8.60 16.63
N LEU A 283 17.83 9.85 16.44
CA LEU A 283 18.14 10.98 17.33
C LEU A 283 16.98 11.19 18.30
N PHE A 284 17.26 11.22 19.60
CA PHE A 284 16.28 11.42 20.67
C PHE A 284 16.48 12.80 21.31
N SER A 285 15.38 13.45 21.68
CA SER A 285 15.40 14.77 22.34
C SER A 285 15.92 14.74 23.78
N LYS A 286 15.94 13.55 24.40
CA LYS A 286 16.37 13.33 25.79
C LYS A 286 17.54 12.36 25.86
N SER A 287 18.16 12.30 27.05
CA SER A 287 19.24 11.36 27.33
C SER A 287 18.78 9.90 27.25
N PRO A 288 19.65 8.97 26.82
CA PRO A 288 19.39 7.55 26.89
C PRO A 288 19.18 7.07 28.32
N GLY A 289 19.77 7.72 29.33
CA GLY A 289 19.52 7.40 30.75
C GLY A 289 18.05 7.54 31.15
N ASP A 290 17.32 8.47 30.52
CA ASP A 290 15.87 8.65 30.71
C ASP A 290 15.03 7.57 30.00
N ILE A 291 15.60 6.87 29.02
CA ILE A 291 14.88 5.98 28.08
C ILE A 291 15.33 4.51 28.21
N VAL A 292 16.53 4.24 28.73
CA VAL A 292 17.22 2.93 28.77
C VAL A 292 17.26 2.39 30.19
N THR A 293 16.48 1.34 30.46
CA THR A 293 16.75 0.40 31.55
C THR A 293 17.61 -0.73 30.98
N GLU A 294 18.75 -1.02 31.62
CA GLU A 294 19.82 -1.95 31.21
C GLU A 294 19.40 -3.08 30.24
N SER A 295 19.67 -2.87 28.96
CA SER A 295 19.99 -3.94 28.01
C SER A 295 20.82 -3.31 26.88
N ALA A 296 22.03 -3.85 26.66
CA ALA A 296 23.05 -3.33 25.75
C ALA A 296 22.49 -2.98 24.36
N VAL A 297 22.82 -1.79 23.87
CA VAL A 297 22.26 -1.22 22.65
C VAL A 297 23.20 -1.47 21.48
N ASN A 298 23.18 -2.68 20.93
CA ASN A 298 24.10 -3.07 19.87
C ASN A 298 23.40 -3.47 18.57
N SER A 299 22.07 -3.26 18.47
CA SER A 299 21.30 -3.74 17.32
C SER A 299 20.26 -2.74 16.79
N PRO A 300 19.87 -2.85 15.52
CA PRO A 300 18.71 -2.14 14.97
C PRO A 300 17.40 -2.39 15.73
N SER A 301 17.29 -3.55 16.40
CA SER A 301 16.14 -3.87 17.25
C SER A 301 16.08 -3.00 18.51
N ASP A 302 17.22 -2.54 19.01
CA ASP A 302 17.27 -1.60 20.13
C ASP A 302 16.83 -0.20 19.70
N VAL A 303 17.29 0.26 18.53
CA VAL A 303 16.81 1.51 17.91
C VAL A 303 15.29 1.47 17.76
N ARG A 304 14.73 0.37 17.24
CA ARG A 304 13.28 0.15 17.19
C ARG A 304 12.65 0.26 18.57
N ARG A 305 13.16 -0.46 19.58
CA ARG A 305 12.59 -0.48 20.93
C ARG A 305 12.52 0.93 21.53
N LEU A 306 13.57 1.74 21.36
CA LEU A 306 13.61 3.10 21.87
C LEU A 306 12.71 4.05 21.07
N LEU A 307 12.64 3.90 19.73
CA LEU A 307 11.65 4.62 18.92
C LEU A 307 10.21 4.29 19.35
N MET A 308 9.94 3.02 19.72
CA MET A 308 8.63 2.61 20.25
C MET A 308 8.28 3.32 21.56
N LYS A 309 9.26 3.55 22.45
CA LYS A 309 9.08 4.36 23.67
C LYS A 309 8.90 5.85 23.35
N ALA A 310 9.65 6.38 22.37
CA ALA A 310 9.56 7.79 21.99
C ALA A 310 8.16 8.20 21.50
N PHE A 311 7.38 7.27 20.92
CA PHE A 311 5.96 7.51 20.59
C PHE A 311 5.07 7.78 21.81
N ASP A 312 5.47 7.37 23.02
CA ASP A 312 4.74 7.64 24.26
C ASP A 312 5.12 9.00 24.89
N GLU A 313 6.24 9.59 24.45
CA GLU A 313 6.77 10.85 24.99
C GLU A 313 6.50 12.08 24.11
N GLY A 314 6.29 11.89 22.81
CA GLY A 314 6.09 12.99 21.87
C GLY A 314 5.96 12.51 20.43
N VAL A 315 6.23 13.42 19.49
CA VAL A 315 6.12 13.15 18.05
C VAL A 315 7.42 12.52 17.56
N VAL A 316 7.32 11.36 16.91
CA VAL A 316 8.45 10.77 16.18
C VAL A 316 8.39 11.26 14.73
N VAL A 317 9.50 11.76 14.20
CA VAL A 317 9.55 12.33 12.84
C VAL A 317 10.49 11.53 11.94
N HIS A 318 10.07 11.33 10.70
CA HIS A 318 10.86 10.68 9.67
C HIS A 318 11.47 11.72 8.72
N VAL A 319 12.78 11.67 8.54
CA VAL A 319 13.50 12.40 7.48
C VAL A 319 13.64 11.48 6.26
N PRO A 320 12.91 11.74 5.15
CA PRO A 320 12.86 10.84 3.99
C PRO A 320 14.08 11.02 3.07
N LEU A 321 15.27 10.82 3.66
CA LEU A 321 16.56 10.86 3.00
C LEU A 321 17.39 9.65 3.45
N LEU A 322 18.17 9.13 2.51
CA LEU A 322 19.18 8.11 2.77
C LEU A 322 20.37 8.75 3.50
N LEU A 323 20.25 8.95 4.81
CA LEU A 323 21.28 9.62 5.62
C LEU A 323 22.33 8.64 6.18
N ALA A 324 22.10 7.34 6.05
CA ALA A 324 22.97 6.31 6.57
C ALA A 324 22.96 5.05 5.71
N SER A 325 24.06 4.32 5.75
CA SER A 325 24.23 3.04 5.06
C SER A 325 24.92 2.04 5.99
N ARG A 326 24.48 0.78 6.01
CA ARG A 326 25.16 -0.30 6.78
C ARG A 326 26.01 -1.18 5.87
N SER A 327 27.13 -1.69 6.36
CA SER A 327 27.94 -2.65 5.60
C SER A 327 27.25 -4.02 5.50
N GLU A 328 27.34 -4.68 4.35
CA GLU A 328 26.87 -6.07 4.17
C GLU A 328 27.55 -7.06 5.14
N VAL A 329 28.82 -6.85 5.49
CA VAL A 329 29.58 -7.73 6.40
C VAL A 329 28.94 -7.79 7.80
N THR A 330 28.29 -6.69 8.21
CA THR A 330 27.47 -6.58 9.44
C THR A 330 26.07 -7.18 9.32
N VAL A 331 25.66 -7.65 8.14
CA VAL A 331 24.33 -8.27 7.89
C VAL A 331 24.34 -9.78 8.27
N GLY A 332 25.50 -10.34 8.61
CA GLY A 332 25.62 -11.72 9.10
C GLY A 332 24.75 -12.00 10.34
N ARG A 333 23.63 -12.73 10.13
CA ARG A 333 22.68 -13.22 11.15
C ARG A 333 22.12 -12.14 12.09
N ALA A 334 21.55 -11.07 11.55
CA ALA A 334 20.41 -10.49 12.28
C ALA A 334 19.28 -11.53 12.25
N PRO A 335 18.72 -11.99 13.39
CA PRO A 335 17.52 -12.82 13.34
C PRO A 335 16.47 -12.04 12.55
N GLU A 336 15.78 -12.71 11.62
CA GLU A 336 14.62 -12.18 10.92
C GLU A 336 13.83 -11.32 11.90
N GLY A 337 13.76 -10.01 11.63
CA GLY A 337 13.50 -9.00 12.64
C GLY A 337 12.32 -9.41 13.50
N SER A 338 12.58 -9.76 14.76
CA SER A 338 11.54 -10.22 15.67
C SER A 338 10.49 -9.12 15.73
N VAL A 339 9.31 -9.40 15.18
CA VAL A 339 8.13 -8.57 15.39
C VAL A 339 8.01 -8.40 16.89
N LEU A 340 8.05 -7.16 17.39
CA LEU A 340 7.85 -6.95 18.82
C LEU A 340 6.48 -7.53 19.15
N GLY A 341 6.47 -8.47 20.11
CA GLY A 341 5.27 -9.16 20.55
C GLY A 341 4.17 -8.15 20.85
N GLN A 342 2.93 -8.50 20.52
CA GLN A 342 1.81 -7.69 20.98
C GLN A 342 1.76 -7.79 22.51
N ASP A 343 1.60 -6.67 23.20
CA ASP A 343 1.11 -6.70 24.57
C ASP A 343 -0.21 -7.48 24.52
N SER A 344 -0.22 -8.63 25.17
CA SER A 344 -1.27 -9.63 25.08
C SER A 344 -2.65 -8.99 25.21
N ALA A 345 -3.50 -9.25 24.22
CA ALA A 345 -4.90 -8.85 24.23
C ALA A 345 -5.56 -9.26 25.55
N HIS A 346 -6.17 -8.30 26.23
CA HIS A 346 -7.25 -8.58 27.17
C HIS A 346 -8.26 -9.52 26.50
N ASP A 347 -8.95 -10.37 27.28
CA ASP A 347 -10.13 -11.17 26.86
C ASP A 347 -11.27 -10.23 26.42
N ARG A 348 -11.07 -9.49 25.32
CA ARG A 348 -12.05 -8.57 24.75
C ARG A 348 -13.12 -9.45 24.12
N ARG A 349 -14.31 -9.40 24.70
CA ARG A 349 -15.52 -10.05 24.19
C ARG A 349 -16.33 -9.13 23.31
N ASP A 350 -15.65 -8.24 22.59
CA ASP A 350 -16.26 -7.34 21.62
C ASP A 350 -17.00 -8.18 20.58
N ARG A 351 -18.31 -8.00 20.49
CA ARG A 351 -19.15 -8.65 19.50
C ARG A 351 -19.00 -7.93 18.18
N ILE A 352 -19.11 -8.70 17.11
CA ILE A 352 -18.90 -8.22 15.75
C ILE A 352 -20.22 -8.36 15.00
N LEU A 353 -20.69 -7.25 14.43
CA LEU A 353 -21.78 -7.24 13.46
C LEU A 353 -21.20 -7.13 12.05
N VAL A 354 -21.48 -8.11 11.19
CA VAL A 354 -21.14 -8.07 9.77
C VAL A 354 -22.37 -7.64 8.96
N ALA A 355 -22.26 -6.49 8.29
CA ALA A 355 -23.26 -5.95 7.37
C ALA A 355 -22.90 -6.29 5.92
N ILE A 356 -23.82 -6.96 5.22
CA ILE A 356 -23.63 -7.43 3.84
C ILE A 356 -24.80 -6.95 2.98
N PRO A 357 -24.63 -5.86 2.19
CA PRO A 357 -25.60 -5.52 1.16
C PRO A 357 -25.61 -6.61 0.09
N THR A 358 -26.81 -7.01 -0.37
CA THR A 358 -26.93 -8.01 -1.43
C THR A 358 -28.06 -7.69 -2.39
N ARG A 359 -27.85 -8.11 -3.63
CA ARG A 359 -28.88 -8.22 -4.66
C ARG A 359 -28.54 -9.44 -5.52
N ASP A 360 -29.44 -10.42 -5.53
CA ASP A 360 -29.28 -11.69 -6.25
C ASP A 360 -28.05 -12.53 -5.79
N GLU A 361 -27.51 -13.38 -6.68
CA GLU A 361 -26.30 -14.21 -6.46
C GLU A 361 -26.28 -14.99 -5.13
N GLY A 362 -27.37 -15.72 -4.84
CA GLY A 362 -27.55 -16.47 -3.59
C GLY A 362 -26.39 -17.43 -3.27
N ALA A 363 -25.81 -18.07 -4.28
CA ALA A 363 -24.64 -18.93 -4.12
C ALA A 363 -23.41 -18.18 -3.56
N MET A 364 -23.10 -16.97 -4.05
CA MET A 364 -21.95 -16.19 -3.57
C MET A 364 -22.21 -15.68 -2.16
N LEU A 365 -23.40 -15.13 -1.91
CA LEU A 365 -23.81 -14.68 -0.58
C LEU A 365 -23.72 -15.83 0.44
N ARG A 366 -24.17 -17.03 0.06
CA ARG A 366 -24.06 -18.23 0.89
C ARG A 366 -22.60 -18.56 1.20
N ASN A 367 -21.72 -18.51 0.21
CA ASN A 367 -20.29 -18.78 0.39
C ASN A 367 -19.64 -17.74 1.31
N MET A 368 -19.95 -16.46 1.14
CA MET A 368 -19.44 -15.40 2.00
C MET A 368 -19.86 -15.61 3.46
N VAL A 369 -21.17 -15.74 3.72
CA VAL A 369 -21.71 -15.95 5.06
C VAL A 369 -21.17 -17.25 5.69
N ASN A 370 -21.12 -18.34 4.93
CA ASN A 370 -20.60 -19.61 5.44
C ASN A 370 -19.12 -19.52 5.77
N SER A 371 -18.29 -18.91 4.93
CA SER A 371 -16.85 -18.79 5.16
C SER A 371 -16.55 -17.93 6.39
N LEU A 372 -17.25 -16.80 6.58
CA LEU A 372 -17.16 -15.98 7.78
C LEU A 372 -17.45 -16.78 9.05
N LEU A 373 -18.56 -17.52 9.06
CA LEU A 373 -18.97 -18.32 10.22
C LEU A 373 -18.09 -19.56 10.43
N GLN A 374 -17.59 -20.18 9.37
CA GLN A 374 -16.76 -21.38 9.48
C GLN A 374 -15.40 -21.04 10.07
N LYS A 375 -14.79 -19.95 9.58
CA LYS A 375 -13.43 -19.54 9.90
C LYS A 375 -13.31 -18.66 11.14
N ALA A 376 -14.43 -18.19 11.68
CA ALA A 376 -14.41 -17.48 12.95
C ALA A 376 -14.12 -18.44 14.11
N LYS A 377 -13.27 -18.00 15.04
CA LYS A 377 -12.97 -18.73 16.27
C LYS A 377 -14.10 -18.58 17.29
N ARG A 378 -14.68 -17.38 17.43
CA ARG A 378 -15.79 -17.11 18.37
C ARG A 378 -17.10 -16.81 17.64
N LYS A 379 -17.71 -17.87 17.09
CA LYS A 379 -18.95 -17.80 16.28
C LYS A 379 -20.15 -17.25 17.04
N SER A 380 -20.22 -17.44 18.36
CA SER A 380 -21.29 -16.94 19.22
C SER A 380 -21.36 -15.42 19.30
N ASP A 381 -20.22 -14.76 19.07
CA ASP A 381 -20.06 -13.32 19.20
C ASP A 381 -20.26 -12.61 17.86
N LEU A 382 -20.57 -13.37 16.80
CA LEU A 382 -20.84 -12.87 15.47
C LEU A 382 -22.35 -12.72 15.23
N ARG A 383 -22.72 -11.54 14.76
CA ARG A 383 -24.03 -11.26 14.17
C ARG A 383 -23.83 -10.92 12.71
N ILE A 384 -24.72 -11.41 11.85
CA ILE A 384 -24.68 -11.09 10.43
C ILE A 384 -26.03 -10.50 10.06
N VAL A 385 -26.00 -9.33 9.46
CA VAL A 385 -27.15 -8.67 8.86
C VAL A 385 -26.94 -8.58 7.35
N VAL A 386 -27.94 -9.04 6.61
CA VAL A 386 -27.96 -9.00 5.16
C VAL A 386 -29.03 -8.03 4.72
N MET A 387 -28.63 -6.99 3.98
CA MET A 387 -29.56 -6.01 3.43
C MET A 387 -29.95 -6.47 2.03
N ASN A 388 -31.13 -7.07 1.92
CA ASN A 388 -31.68 -7.49 0.65
C ASN A 388 -32.22 -6.27 -0.10
N ASN A 389 -31.50 -5.85 -1.14
CA ASN A 389 -31.96 -4.78 -2.01
C ASN A 389 -32.60 -5.35 -3.29
N ARG A 390 -33.91 -5.53 -3.26
CA ARG A 390 -34.72 -5.87 -4.44
C ARG A 390 -34.22 -7.12 -5.21
N SER A 391 -33.77 -8.17 -4.50
CA SER A 391 -33.41 -9.44 -5.14
C SER A 391 -34.61 -10.04 -5.89
N ARG A 392 -34.32 -10.68 -7.03
CA ARG A 392 -35.30 -11.31 -7.93
C ARG A 392 -34.99 -12.77 -8.20
N SER A 393 -33.73 -13.18 -8.07
CA SER A 393 -33.27 -14.55 -8.24
C SER A 393 -33.97 -15.47 -7.25
N LYS A 394 -34.56 -16.56 -7.77
CA LYS A 394 -35.23 -17.57 -6.94
C LYS A 394 -34.28 -18.15 -5.90
N ASP A 395 -33.02 -18.39 -6.27
CA ASP A 395 -32.00 -18.92 -5.36
C ASP A 395 -31.73 -17.96 -4.19
N ALA A 396 -31.50 -16.67 -4.48
CA ALA A 396 -31.29 -15.65 -3.47
C ALA A 396 -32.51 -15.49 -2.55
N LEU A 397 -33.72 -15.37 -3.11
CA LEU A 397 -34.95 -15.24 -2.32
C LEU A 397 -35.26 -16.49 -1.47
N ASN A 398 -34.91 -17.68 -1.95
CA ASN A 398 -35.06 -18.91 -1.17
C ASN A 398 -34.06 -18.95 -0.01
N LEU A 399 -32.81 -18.57 -0.26
CA LEU A 399 -31.77 -18.46 0.76
C LEU A 399 -32.15 -17.47 1.87
N LEU A 400 -32.56 -16.27 1.49
CA LEU A 400 -32.94 -15.21 2.44
C LEU A 400 -34.14 -15.64 3.28
N ARG A 401 -35.19 -16.21 2.66
CA ARG A 401 -36.34 -16.75 3.40
C ARG A 401 -35.97 -17.89 4.35
N GLN A 402 -34.99 -18.72 3.97
CA GLN A 402 -34.47 -19.78 4.84
C GLN A 402 -33.78 -19.18 6.08
N TRP A 403 -32.97 -18.13 5.89
CA TRP A 403 -32.26 -17.45 6.96
C TRP A 403 -33.18 -16.67 7.91
N SER A 404 -34.17 -15.94 7.38
CA SER A 404 -35.17 -15.26 8.21
C SER A 404 -35.92 -16.22 9.14
N ARG A 405 -36.13 -17.48 8.71
CA ARG A 405 -36.84 -18.49 9.52
C ARG A 405 -35.98 -19.13 10.61
N ASN A 406 -34.68 -19.31 10.38
CA ASN A 406 -33.81 -20.03 11.31
C ASN A 406 -33.06 -19.11 12.27
N GLY A 407 -33.20 -17.79 12.14
CA GLY A 407 -32.62 -16.79 13.04
C GLY A 407 -31.08 -16.72 13.02
N LYS A 408 -30.45 -17.37 12.04
CA LYS A 408 -28.97 -17.43 11.94
C LYS A 408 -28.38 -16.14 11.36
N VAL A 409 -29.15 -15.45 10.52
CA VAL A 409 -28.77 -14.21 9.84
C VAL A 409 -29.99 -13.29 9.84
N ASP A 410 -29.81 -12.04 10.24
CA ASP A 410 -30.85 -11.03 10.17
C ASP A 410 -30.98 -10.56 8.71
N VAL A 411 -32.17 -10.67 8.14
CA VAL A 411 -32.42 -10.16 6.78
C VAL A 411 -33.24 -8.88 6.87
N LEU A 412 -32.66 -7.79 6.39
CA LEU A 412 -33.32 -6.49 6.27
C LEU A 412 -33.73 -6.27 4.81
N GLU A 413 -35.04 -6.20 4.57
CA GLU A 413 -35.57 -5.85 3.25
C GLU A 413 -35.45 -4.34 3.02
N VAL A 414 -34.79 -3.95 1.92
CA VAL A 414 -34.58 -2.54 1.56
C VAL A 414 -35.11 -2.29 0.16
N ASP A 415 -36.31 -1.71 0.07
CA ASP A 415 -36.96 -1.34 -1.19
C ASP A 415 -36.66 0.11 -1.61
N GLU A 416 -35.37 0.38 -1.86
CA GLU A 416 -34.88 1.71 -2.25
C GLU A 416 -33.87 1.61 -3.41
N PRO A 417 -33.58 2.71 -4.13
CA PRO A 417 -32.44 2.76 -5.04
C PRO A 417 -31.13 2.38 -4.34
N PHE A 418 -30.22 1.73 -5.07
CA PHE A 418 -28.96 1.25 -4.50
C PHE A 418 -28.08 2.41 -4.06
N ASN A 419 -27.68 2.39 -2.78
CA ASN A 419 -26.72 3.31 -2.19
C ASN A 419 -25.95 2.53 -1.12
N TRP A 420 -24.69 2.19 -1.41
CA TRP A 420 -23.88 1.30 -0.57
C TRP A 420 -23.68 1.92 0.83
N SER A 421 -23.32 3.20 0.88
CA SER A 421 -23.14 3.97 2.12
C SER A 421 -24.41 3.99 2.96
N ARG A 422 -25.55 4.27 2.34
CA ARG A 422 -26.85 4.28 3.03
C ARG A 422 -27.21 2.91 3.58
N PHE A 423 -27.04 1.86 2.81
CA PHE A 423 -27.40 0.50 3.23
C PHE A 423 -26.56 0.03 4.40
N ASN A 424 -25.26 0.34 4.39
CA ASN A 424 -24.39 0.05 5.52
C ASN A 424 -24.74 0.87 6.76
N ASN A 425 -25.09 2.15 6.63
CA ASN A 425 -25.58 2.94 7.76
C ASN A 425 -26.88 2.35 8.35
N LEU A 426 -27.82 1.90 7.50
CA LEU A 426 -29.07 1.27 7.94
C LEU A 426 -28.83 -0.07 8.66
N ALA A 427 -27.86 -0.86 8.19
CA ALA A 427 -27.54 -2.18 8.72
C ALA A 427 -27.15 -2.14 10.20
N VAL A 428 -26.37 -1.14 10.57
CA VAL A 428 -25.81 -0.96 11.92
C VAL A 428 -26.67 -0.01 12.77
N ALA A 429 -27.70 0.60 12.19
CA ALA A 429 -28.60 1.47 12.92
C ALA A 429 -29.29 0.68 14.05
N ARG A 430 -29.23 1.21 15.28
CA ARG A 430 -29.82 0.61 16.49
C ARG A 430 -29.22 -0.76 16.86
N ARG A 431 -27.97 -1.00 16.45
CA ARG A 431 -27.20 -2.20 16.81
C ARG A 431 -26.20 -1.88 17.92
N ASN A 432 -25.88 -2.90 18.72
CA ASN A 432 -25.18 -2.72 20.00
C ASN A 432 -23.81 -3.40 20.07
N GLU A 433 -23.41 -4.06 18.99
CA GLU A 433 -22.14 -4.71 18.81
C GLU A 433 -21.00 -3.68 18.83
N GLU A 434 -19.89 -4.07 19.42
CA GLU A 434 -18.76 -3.18 19.69
C GLU A 434 -17.94 -2.91 18.40
N ILE A 435 -17.94 -3.86 17.46
CA ILE A 435 -17.27 -3.76 16.16
C ILE A 435 -18.28 -3.95 15.04
N PHE A 436 -18.21 -3.07 14.03
CA PHE A 436 -18.95 -3.21 12.78
C PHE A 436 -18.00 -3.62 11.66
N VAL A 437 -18.42 -4.57 10.82
CA VAL A 437 -17.71 -5.02 9.62
C VAL A 437 -18.65 -4.81 8.43
N PHE A 438 -18.20 -4.08 7.44
CA PHE A 438 -18.87 -3.91 6.16
C PHE A 438 -18.19 -4.79 5.14
N ALA A 439 -18.95 -5.67 4.49
CA ALA A 439 -18.41 -6.62 3.55
C ALA A 439 -19.28 -6.78 2.31
N ASN A 440 -18.65 -6.98 1.16
CA ASN A 440 -19.36 -7.33 -0.06
C ASN A 440 -19.86 -8.79 -0.03
N ASN A 441 -20.90 -9.08 -0.82
CA ASN A 441 -21.52 -10.41 -0.87
C ASN A 441 -20.77 -11.42 -1.77
N ASP A 442 -19.87 -10.96 -2.66
CA ASP A 442 -19.08 -11.77 -3.60
C ASP A 442 -17.65 -12.01 -3.09
N MET A 443 -17.53 -12.48 -1.86
CA MET A 443 -16.25 -12.73 -1.20
C MET A 443 -16.21 -14.10 -0.52
N GLU A 444 -15.01 -14.54 -0.19
CA GLU A 444 -14.74 -15.73 0.59
C GLU A 444 -13.62 -15.43 1.58
N MET A 445 -13.93 -15.55 2.88
CA MET A 445 -12.92 -15.44 3.92
C MET A 445 -11.91 -16.59 3.78
N LEU A 446 -10.61 -16.30 3.83
CA LEU A 446 -9.56 -17.32 3.79
C LEU A 446 -8.93 -17.53 5.16
N THR A 447 -8.79 -16.46 5.95
CA THR A 447 -8.12 -16.48 7.25
C THR A 447 -8.96 -17.15 8.33
N GLU A 448 -8.39 -18.19 8.96
CA GLU A 448 -8.91 -18.78 10.20
C GLU A 448 -8.68 -17.82 11.38
N GLY A 449 -9.63 -17.74 12.31
CA GLY A 449 -9.55 -16.83 13.46
C GLY A 449 -9.61 -15.34 13.09
N TRP A 450 -10.17 -14.99 11.93
CA TRP A 450 -10.23 -13.60 11.43
C TRP A 450 -10.85 -12.62 12.44
N ASP A 451 -11.80 -13.10 13.24
CA ASP A 451 -12.50 -12.32 14.25
C ASP A 451 -11.62 -11.98 15.45
N GLU A 452 -10.62 -12.82 15.78
CA GLU A 452 -9.61 -12.49 16.79
C GLU A 452 -8.63 -11.46 16.27
N ILE A 453 -8.15 -11.62 15.03
CA ILE A 453 -7.26 -10.65 14.38
C ILE A 453 -7.88 -9.24 14.38
N LEU A 454 -9.19 -9.13 14.13
CA LEU A 454 -9.88 -7.83 14.22
C LEU A 454 -9.88 -7.26 15.64
N ARG A 455 -10.18 -8.08 16.66
CA ARG A 455 -10.19 -7.62 18.05
C ARG A 455 -8.81 -7.21 18.52
N ASP A 456 -7.79 -7.98 18.15
CA ASP A 456 -6.39 -7.67 18.44
C ASP A 456 -5.98 -6.37 17.74
N SER A 457 -6.43 -6.16 16.50
CA SER A 457 -6.18 -4.91 15.77
C SER A 457 -6.78 -3.70 16.48
N PHE A 458 -8.01 -3.81 17.03
CA PHE A 458 -8.64 -2.73 17.79
C PHE A 458 -8.11 -2.57 19.23
N ALA A 459 -7.23 -3.47 19.69
CA ALA A 459 -6.47 -3.28 20.92
C ALA A 459 -5.23 -2.37 20.70
N LEU A 460 -4.79 -2.16 19.46
CA LEU A 460 -3.57 -1.42 19.12
C LEU A 460 -3.73 0.11 19.21
N ARG A 461 -3.58 0.69 20.42
CA ARG A 461 -3.73 2.14 20.72
C ARG A 461 -4.67 2.84 19.71
N GLY A 462 -4.41 3.99 19.09
CA GLY A 462 -5.36 4.68 18.20
C GLY A 462 -5.79 3.98 16.89
N ALA A 463 -6.04 2.66 16.85
CA ALA A 463 -6.64 1.96 15.72
C ALA A 463 -8.17 2.14 15.69
N GLY A 464 -8.66 2.83 14.66
CA GLY A 464 -10.09 3.11 14.48
C GLY A 464 -10.75 2.29 13.39
N VAL A 465 -10.02 2.02 12.30
CA VAL A 465 -10.50 1.30 11.11
C VAL A 465 -9.50 0.20 10.75
N VAL A 466 -10.00 -0.95 10.30
CA VAL A 466 -9.17 -2.08 9.86
C VAL A 466 -9.64 -2.57 8.49
N GLY A 467 -8.71 -2.70 7.54
CA GLY A 467 -8.95 -3.30 6.23
C GLY A 467 -8.16 -4.59 6.02
N ALA A 468 -8.73 -5.48 5.20
CA ALA A 468 -8.15 -6.77 4.87
C ALA A 468 -7.31 -6.74 3.58
N ARG A 469 -6.44 -7.73 3.42
CA ARG A 469 -5.83 -8.07 2.13
C ARG A 469 -6.85 -8.79 1.24
N LEU A 470 -7.02 -8.30 0.01
CA LEU A 470 -7.94 -8.91 -0.96
C LEU A 470 -7.17 -9.52 -2.12
N LEU A 471 -7.58 -10.74 -2.49
CA LEU A 471 -7.03 -11.47 -3.62
C LEU A 471 -8.10 -11.66 -4.71
N TYR A 472 -7.69 -11.56 -5.97
CA TYR A 472 -8.46 -12.02 -7.11
C TYR A 472 -8.68 -13.53 -7.07
N PRO A 473 -9.74 -14.05 -7.77
CA PRO A 473 -9.88 -15.47 -8.05
C PRO A 473 -8.71 -15.92 -8.93
N GLY A 474 -7.68 -16.43 -8.27
CA GLY A 474 -6.40 -16.63 -8.93
C GLY A 474 -5.17 -16.54 -8.05
N GLY A 475 -5.30 -15.93 -6.87
CA GLY A 475 -4.17 -15.71 -5.96
C GLY A 475 -3.29 -14.54 -6.38
N TYR A 476 -3.86 -13.54 -7.08
CA TYR A 476 -3.20 -12.26 -7.30
C TYR A 476 -3.73 -11.25 -6.31
N VAL A 477 -2.88 -10.35 -5.87
CA VAL A 477 -3.27 -9.24 -5.01
C VAL A 477 -4.18 -8.30 -5.79
N GLN A 478 -5.33 -8.02 -5.17
CA GLN A 478 -6.28 -7.01 -5.60
C GLN A 478 -6.20 -5.76 -4.71
N HIS A 479 -5.91 -5.94 -3.42
CA HIS A 479 -5.78 -4.84 -2.48
C HIS A 479 -4.80 -5.19 -1.35
N ALA A 480 -3.81 -4.31 -1.17
CA ALA A 480 -2.88 -4.35 -0.04
C ALA A 480 -2.75 -2.97 0.66
N GLY A 481 -3.88 -2.26 0.76
CA GLY A 481 -3.96 -0.83 1.08
C GLY A 481 -4.24 0.03 -0.16
N LEU A 482 -4.61 1.28 0.06
CA LEU A 482 -4.79 2.30 -0.98
C LEU A 482 -3.68 3.36 -0.86
N SER A 483 -3.07 3.71 -1.99
CA SER A 483 -2.17 4.86 -2.07
C SER A 483 -2.88 6.04 -2.70
N LEU A 484 -3.06 7.11 -1.93
CA LEU A 484 -3.73 8.35 -2.34
C LEU A 484 -2.79 9.25 -3.16
N GLY A 485 -3.37 10.11 -4.00
CA GLY A 485 -2.59 11.05 -4.82
C GLY A 485 -1.58 10.35 -5.73
N SER A 486 -1.90 9.15 -6.20
CA SER A 486 -1.13 8.38 -7.18
C SER A 486 -1.67 8.66 -8.59
N PHE A 487 -1.05 8.15 -9.66
CA PHE A 487 -1.65 8.14 -11.01
C PHE A 487 -2.44 9.42 -11.38
N ASN A 488 -1.78 10.58 -11.39
CA ASN A 488 -2.39 11.89 -11.65
C ASN A 488 -3.45 12.37 -10.62
N GLY A 489 -3.32 11.94 -9.37
CA GLY A 489 -4.21 12.31 -8.26
C GLY A 489 -5.25 11.25 -7.90
N GLU A 490 -5.36 10.17 -8.67
CA GLU A 490 -6.29 9.07 -8.37
C GLU A 490 -5.72 8.07 -7.34
N PRO A 491 -6.57 7.47 -6.49
CA PRO A 491 -6.15 6.43 -5.57
C PRO A 491 -5.90 5.12 -6.32
N VAL A 492 -4.84 4.40 -5.93
CA VAL A 492 -4.47 3.12 -6.53
C VAL A 492 -4.35 2.05 -5.46
N HIS A 493 -4.87 0.85 -5.75
CA HIS A 493 -4.68 -0.31 -4.88
C HIS A 493 -3.21 -0.75 -4.90
N GLU A 494 -2.61 -0.84 -3.72
CA GLU A 494 -1.26 -1.37 -3.59
C GLU A 494 -1.20 -2.86 -3.93
N GLY A 495 -0.08 -3.29 -4.52
CA GLY A 495 0.14 -4.67 -4.93
C GLY A 495 -0.74 -5.15 -6.08
N LEU A 496 -1.52 -4.27 -6.72
CA LEU A 496 -2.50 -4.67 -7.75
C LEU A 496 -1.86 -5.51 -8.88
N GLY A 497 -2.35 -6.74 -9.02
CA GLY A 497 -1.92 -7.70 -10.05
C GLY A 497 -0.65 -8.48 -9.69
N GLU A 498 -0.01 -8.16 -8.56
CA GLU A 498 1.14 -8.90 -8.05
C GLU A 498 0.69 -10.27 -7.51
N GLN A 499 1.63 -11.20 -7.37
CA GLN A 499 1.32 -12.52 -6.81
C GLN A 499 0.99 -12.43 -5.32
N SER A 500 0.18 -13.35 -4.81
CA SER A 500 -0.20 -13.40 -3.39
C SER A 500 0.95 -13.65 -2.41
N ASP A 501 2.12 -14.11 -2.87
CA ASP A 501 3.35 -14.22 -2.07
C ASP A 501 4.26 -13.00 -2.20
N ALA A 502 3.97 -12.06 -3.10
CA ALA A 502 4.73 -10.82 -3.21
C ALA A 502 4.53 -9.99 -1.94
N ALA A 503 5.63 -9.72 -1.24
CA ALA A 503 5.64 -8.96 0.00
C ALA A 503 5.68 -7.43 -0.23
N GLY A 504 6.20 -7.00 -1.38
CA GLY A 504 6.41 -5.59 -1.70
C GLY A 504 7.59 -4.98 -0.92
N PRO A 505 7.85 -3.67 -1.07
CA PRO A 505 8.93 -3.01 -0.35
C PRO A 505 8.69 -3.07 1.15
N LEU A 506 9.73 -3.47 1.90
CA LEU A 506 9.66 -3.63 3.35
C LEU A 506 8.47 -4.47 3.80
N ASP A 507 8.13 -5.52 3.04
CA ASP A 507 7.03 -6.47 3.28
C ASP A 507 5.64 -5.84 3.46
N ARG A 508 5.44 -4.62 2.95
CA ARG A 508 4.24 -3.81 3.23
C ARG A 508 2.92 -4.41 2.72
N TRP A 509 2.95 -5.38 1.82
CA TRP A 509 1.75 -6.06 1.29
C TRP A 509 1.36 -7.32 2.06
N THR A 510 2.20 -7.78 2.98
CA THR A 510 1.97 -9.02 3.75
C THR A 510 1.96 -8.78 5.25
N ARG A 511 2.46 -7.63 5.74
CA ARG A 511 2.42 -7.27 7.16
C ARG A 511 1.30 -6.28 7.50
N SER A 512 1.06 -6.12 8.80
CA SER A 512 0.19 -5.05 9.29
C SER A 512 0.91 -3.71 9.34
N ARG A 513 0.20 -2.62 9.00
CA ARG A 513 0.74 -1.26 9.00
C ARG A 513 -0.40 -0.25 9.01
N ALA A 514 -0.10 1.00 9.36
CA ALA A 514 -0.98 2.10 9.01
C ALA A 514 -1.09 2.28 7.48
N ALA A 515 -2.26 2.68 7.02
CA ALA A 515 -2.59 2.98 5.63
C ALA A 515 -3.34 4.30 5.54
N ALA A 516 -3.22 5.00 4.40
CA ALA A 516 -3.98 6.23 4.18
C ALA A 516 -5.49 5.95 4.04
N ALA A 517 -5.84 4.82 3.40
CA ALA A 517 -7.17 4.27 3.30
C ALA A 517 -7.12 2.76 3.01
N VAL A 518 -8.26 2.07 3.21
CA VAL A 518 -8.47 0.65 2.89
C VAL A 518 -9.77 0.49 2.11
N SER A 519 -9.95 -0.64 1.41
CA SER A 519 -11.13 -0.86 0.57
C SER A 519 -12.39 -1.13 1.39
N GLY A 520 -13.52 -0.55 0.97
CA GLY A 520 -14.85 -0.83 1.53
C GLY A 520 -15.35 -2.25 1.27
N ALA A 521 -14.69 -3.03 0.41
CA ALA A 521 -15.09 -4.41 0.16
C ALA A 521 -14.98 -5.30 1.42
N PHE A 522 -14.02 -5.00 2.31
CA PHE A 522 -13.99 -5.52 3.68
C PHE A 522 -13.36 -4.46 4.59
N LEU A 523 -14.19 -3.77 5.37
CA LEU A 523 -13.79 -2.69 6.28
C LEU A 523 -14.43 -2.90 7.64
N ALA A 524 -13.61 -2.97 8.68
CA ALA A 524 -14.04 -3.03 10.07
C ALA A 524 -13.80 -1.70 10.78
N VAL A 525 -14.66 -1.36 11.75
CA VAL A 525 -14.57 -0.13 12.53
C VAL A 525 -15.15 -0.33 13.93
N ARG A 526 -14.63 0.38 14.92
CA ARG A 526 -15.25 0.43 16.26
C ARG A 526 -16.57 1.20 16.20
N ARG A 527 -17.61 0.71 16.88
CA ARG A 527 -18.93 1.34 16.90
C ARG A 527 -18.89 2.78 17.40
N ASP A 528 -18.13 3.05 18.45
CA ASP A 528 -18.01 4.39 19.03
C ASP A 528 -17.42 5.38 18.01
N LEU A 529 -16.38 4.99 17.28
CA LEU A 529 -15.83 5.80 16.20
C LEU A 529 -16.84 6.01 15.08
N PHE A 530 -17.48 4.94 14.59
CA PHE A 530 -18.48 5.02 13.52
C PHE A 530 -19.58 6.05 13.86
N ASN A 531 -20.07 6.02 15.11
CA ASN A 531 -21.06 6.97 15.60
C ASN A 531 -20.48 8.39 15.71
N ALA A 532 -19.25 8.54 16.20
CA ALA A 532 -18.60 9.83 16.37
C ALA A 532 -18.35 10.56 15.03
N ILE A 533 -18.01 9.84 13.96
CA ILE A 533 -17.77 10.43 12.64
C ILE A 533 -19.01 10.48 11.73
N GLY A 534 -20.18 10.05 12.25
CA GLY A 534 -21.45 10.12 11.54
C GLY A 534 -21.65 9.07 10.44
N GLY A 535 -20.90 7.97 10.47
CA GLY A 535 -20.99 6.90 9.48
C GLY A 535 -20.54 7.29 8.07
N PHE A 536 -20.96 6.51 7.07
CA PHE A 536 -20.69 6.79 5.66
C PHE A 536 -21.53 7.98 5.16
N ASP A 537 -21.04 8.71 4.16
CA ASP A 537 -21.78 9.80 3.51
C ASP A 537 -22.59 9.29 2.30
N PRO A 538 -23.92 9.06 2.45
CA PRO A 538 -24.74 8.57 1.35
C PRO A 538 -25.05 9.62 0.28
N LEU A 539 -24.81 10.91 0.56
CA LEU A 539 -25.14 12.01 -0.35
C LEU A 539 -24.02 12.22 -1.38
N HIS A 540 -22.76 12.21 -0.93
CA HIS A 540 -21.62 12.52 -1.78
C HIS A 540 -20.81 11.30 -2.21
N HIS A 541 -20.92 10.19 -1.49
CA HIS A 541 -20.15 8.96 -1.72
C HIS A 541 -21.08 7.75 -1.64
N ALA A 542 -22.07 7.68 -2.53
CA ALA A 542 -23.07 6.62 -2.52
C ALA A 542 -22.49 5.26 -2.95
N VAL A 543 -21.49 5.23 -3.85
CA VAL A 543 -21.05 4.00 -4.52
C VAL A 543 -19.52 3.83 -4.58
N ALA A 544 -18.78 4.90 -4.82
CA ALA A 544 -17.32 4.98 -4.88
C ALA A 544 -16.80 6.04 -3.91
N CYS A 545 -15.50 5.96 -3.61
CA CYS A 545 -14.80 6.83 -2.64
C CYS A 545 -15.39 6.85 -1.22
N ASN A 546 -16.43 6.06 -0.92
CA ASN A 546 -17.04 5.97 0.41
C ASN A 546 -16.05 5.47 1.46
N ASP A 547 -15.22 4.53 1.07
CA ASP A 547 -14.16 3.94 1.88
C ASP A 547 -13.03 4.94 2.13
N ILE A 548 -12.64 5.71 1.11
CA ILE A 548 -11.64 6.78 1.25
C ILE A 548 -12.16 7.92 2.13
N ASP A 549 -13.36 8.44 1.89
CA ASP A 549 -13.97 9.47 2.73
C ASP A 549 -14.09 9.01 4.18
N PHE A 550 -14.53 7.77 4.41
CA PHE A 550 -14.64 7.21 5.75
C PHE A 550 -13.27 7.08 6.44
N CYS A 551 -12.23 6.66 5.72
CA CYS A 551 -10.86 6.62 6.22
C CYS A 551 -10.33 8.03 6.55
N LEU A 552 -10.63 9.03 5.73
CA LEU A 552 -10.26 10.43 5.99
C LEU A 552 -11.00 11.00 7.21
N LYS A 553 -12.30 10.68 7.39
CA LYS A 553 -13.06 11.01 8.61
C LYS A 553 -12.44 10.40 9.86
N ALA A 554 -12.02 9.14 9.81
CA ALA A 554 -11.34 8.50 10.93
C ALA A 554 -10.02 9.22 11.26
N ARG A 555 -9.21 9.53 10.23
CA ARG A 555 -7.95 10.26 10.40
C ARG A 555 -8.14 11.69 10.92
N GLU A 556 -9.19 12.39 10.48
CA GLU A 556 -9.59 13.70 11.01
C GLU A 556 -9.92 13.63 12.51
N ALA A 557 -10.57 12.55 12.94
CA ALA A 557 -10.86 12.27 14.35
C ALA A 557 -9.62 11.83 15.17
N GLY A 558 -8.43 11.77 14.56
CA GLY A 558 -7.18 11.33 15.20
C GLY A 558 -7.02 9.81 15.30
N GLU A 559 -7.85 9.06 14.57
CA GLU A 559 -7.82 7.60 14.57
C GLU A 559 -7.07 7.08 13.34
N ARG A 560 -6.37 5.97 13.52
CA ARG A 560 -5.60 5.32 12.45
C ARG A 560 -6.44 4.33 11.68
N VAL A 561 -6.11 4.23 10.40
CA VAL A 561 -6.57 3.16 9.51
C VAL A 561 -5.46 2.13 9.43
N LEU A 562 -5.74 0.91 9.85
CA LEU A 562 -4.81 -0.21 9.80
C LEU A 562 -5.14 -1.12 8.62
N TYR A 563 -4.11 -1.45 7.85
CA TYR A 563 -4.14 -2.56 6.92
C TYR A 563 -3.61 -3.83 7.61
N ARG A 564 -4.31 -4.96 7.43
CA ARG A 564 -3.90 -6.29 7.91
C ARG A 564 -3.56 -7.21 6.73
N GLY A 565 -2.27 -7.43 6.49
CA GLY A 565 -1.79 -8.36 5.47
C GLY A 565 -2.06 -9.84 5.77
N ASP A 566 -2.29 -10.18 7.04
CA ASP A 566 -2.61 -11.51 7.56
C ASP A 566 -4.12 -11.81 7.61
N LEU A 567 -4.97 -10.79 7.41
CA LEU A 567 -6.41 -10.94 7.22
C LEU A 567 -6.72 -10.97 5.72
N VAL A 568 -7.03 -12.14 5.18
CA VAL A 568 -7.08 -12.38 3.74
C VAL A 568 -8.45 -12.89 3.30
N LEU A 569 -8.98 -12.29 2.23
CA LEU A 569 -10.18 -12.75 1.53
C LEU A 569 -9.90 -12.93 0.04
N THR A 570 -10.57 -13.90 -0.58
CA THR A 570 -10.79 -13.84 -2.04
C THR A 570 -11.99 -12.94 -2.30
N HIS A 571 -11.85 -12.01 -3.24
CA HIS A 571 -12.93 -11.18 -3.72
C HIS A 571 -13.16 -11.49 -5.19
N PHE A 572 -14.36 -11.94 -5.55
CA PHE A 572 -14.66 -12.36 -6.93
C PHE A 572 -14.93 -11.18 -7.88
N GLU A 573 -14.97 -9.97 -7.31
CA GLU A 573 -15.07 -8.64 -7.90
C GLU A 573 -16.16 -8.44 -8.94
N SER A 574 -17.11 -7.55 -8.62
CA SER A 574 -18.10 -7.03 -9.57
C SER A 574 -18.94 -8.12 -10.24
N ARG A 575 -19.01 -9.33 -9.66
CA ARG A 575 -19.88 -10.41 -10.17
C ARG A 575 -21.34 -10.15 -9.86
N THR A 576 -21.62 -9.51 -8.73
CA THR A 576 -22.98 -9.24 -8.24
C THR A 576 -23.50 -7.87 -8.71
N ARG A 577 -22.62 -6.86 -8.79
CA ARG A 577 -22.94 -5.49 -9.22
C ARG A 577 -22.80 -5.26 -10.73
N GLY A 578 -21.99 -6.08 -11.42
CA GLY A 578 -21.53 -5.82 -12.78
C GLY A 578 -20.51 -4.69 -12.86
N GLN A 579 -19.69 -4.69 -13.92
CA GLN A 579 -18.55 -3.77 -14.08
C GLN A 579 -18.97 -2.28 -14.21
N ALA A 580 -18.04 -1.36 -13.95
CA ALA A 580 -18.18 0.08 -14.16
C ALA A 580 -17.89 0.50 -15.62
N ASP A 581 -18.35 -0.27 -16.60
CA ASP A 581 -17.88 -0.14 -17.99
C ASP A 581 -18.74 0.80 -18.85
N SER A 582 -19.83 1.32 -18.28
CA SER A 582 -20.64 2.36 -18.93
C SER A 582 -20.07 3.74 -18.64
N SER A 583 -20.12 4.63 -19.64
CA SER A 583 -19.77 6.04 -19.50
C SER A 583 -20.46 6.73 -18.31
N GLU A 584 -21.71 6.37 -18.01
CA GLU A 584 -22.46 6.88 -16.87
C GLU A 584 -21.85 6.49 -15.52
N LYS A 585 -21.51 5.21 -15.31
CA LYS A 585 -20.82 4.72 -14.10
C LYS A 585 -19.44 5.36 -13.92
N LEU A 586 -18.69 5.58 -15.01
CA LEU A 586 -17.42 6.29 -14.99
C LEU A 586 -17.60 7.77 -14.63
N ALA A 587 -18.61 8.45 -15.20
CA ALA A 587 -18.94 9.84 -14.87
C ALA A 587 -19.38 9.99 -13.40
N TRP A 588 -20.17 9.03 -12.88
CA TRP A 588 -20.55 8.99 -11.48
C TRP A 588 -19.34 8.85 -10.56
N ALA A 589 -18.47 7.88 -10.82
CA ALA A 589 -17.25 7.69 -10.03
C ALA A 589 -16.33 8.92 -10.05
N LYS A 590 -16.22 9.61 -11.20
CA LYS A 590 -15.52 10.89 -11.31
C LYS A 590 -16.19 12.01 -10.50
N GLY A 591 -17.52 12.08 -10.47
CA GLY A 591 -18.28 13.05 -9.66
C GLY A 591 -18.08 12.85 -8.15
N GLU A 592 -18.06 11.61 -7.69
CA GLU A 592 -17.79 11.29 -6.27
C GLU A 592 -16.31 11.58 -5.92
N MET A 593 -15.37 11.32 -6.83
CA MET A 593 -13.97 11.73 -6.67
C MET A 593 -13.81 13.25 -6.59
N ALA A 594 -14.53 13.99 -7.44
CA ALA A 594 -14.53 15.46 -7.39
C ALA A 594 -15.12 15.98 -6.07
N SER A 595 -16.16 15.32 -5.55
CA SER A 595 -16.74 15.65 -4.24
C SER A 595 -15.75 15.38 -3.11
N LEU A 596 -14.98 14.29 -3.18
CA LEU A 596 -13.92 13.99 -2.23
C LEU A 596 -12.87 15.10 -2.22
N ALA A 597 -12.39 15.50 -3.40
CA ALA A 597 -11.43 16.60 -3.54
C ALA A 597 -11.99 17.95 -3.06
N LEU A 598 -13.29 18.20 -3.27
CA LEU A 598 -13.96 19.43 -2.83
C LEU A 598 -14.01 19.55 -1.30
N HIS A 599 -14.26 18.43 -0.61
CA HIS A 599 -14.39 18.38 0.85
C HIS A 599 -13.03 18.35 1.56
N TRP A 600 -12.09 17.56 1.04
CA TRP A 600 -10.81 17.30 1.70
C TRP A 600 -9.66 18.13 1.14
N GLY A 601 -9.84 18.78 -0.02
CA GLY A 601 -8.81 19.59 -0.63
C GLY A 601 -7.53 18.79 -0.94
N PRO A 602 -6.34 19.36 -0.71
CA PRO A 602 -5.07 18.67 -0.89
C PRO A 602 -4.93 17.40 -0.04
N ASP A 603 -5.60 17.33 1.11
CA ASP A 603 -5.50 16.17 2.02
C ASP A 603 -6.16 14.92 1.42
N ALA A 604 -7.05 15.07 0.44
CA ALA A 604 -7.59 13.95 -0.35
C ALA A 604 -6.49 13.14 -1.06
N LEU A 605 -5.36 13.79 -1.35
CA LEU A 605 -4.24 13.22 -2.10
C LEU A 605 -3.06 12.84 -1.19
N LEU A 606 -3.17 13.10 0.12
CA LEU A 606 -2.07 12.91 1.06
C LEU A 606 -2.01 11.46 1.54
N ASP A 607 -0.95 10.77 1.13
CA ASP A 607 -0.58 9.43 1.59
C ASP A 607 0.71 9.48 2.44
N PRO A 608 0.60 9.47 3.78
CA PRO A 608 1.76 9.47 4.68
C PRO A 608 2.58 8.17 4.59
N SER A 609 1.97 7.10 4.07
CA SER A 609 2.63 5.80 3.93
C SER A 609 3.56 5.73 2.72
N ARG A 610 3.55 6.75 1.84
CA ARG A 610 4.36 6.83 0.64
C ARG A 610 5.55 7.77 0.86
N ASN A 611 6.74 7.19 0.99
CA ASN A 611 8.00 7.92 0.95
C ASN A 611 8.11 8.75 -0.36
N PRO A 612 8.55 10.02 -0.33
CA PRO A 612 8.66 10.87 -1.51
C PRO A 612 9.70 10.39 -2.54
N HIS A 613 10.61 9.49 -2.18
CA HIS A 613 11.45 8.76 -3.14
C HIS A 613 10.62 7.91 -4.10
N TRP A 614 9.49 7.36 -3.66
CA TRP A 614 8.60 6.59 -4.53
C TRP A 614 7.89 7.51 -5.52
N THR A 615 7.83 7.08 -6.78
CA THR A 615 7.15 7.85 -7.82
C THR A 615 5.65 7.84 -7.57
N ALA A 616 5.05 9.02 -7.49
CA ALA A 616 3.59 9.21 -7.43
C ALA A 616 2.95 9.21 -8.83
N HIS A 617 3.77 9.44 -9.87
CA HIS A 617 3.39 9.40 -11.27
C HIS A 617 3.65 8.01 -11.85
N GLY A 618 2.75 7.55 -12.72
CA GLY A 618 2.81 6.20 -13.29
C GLY A 618 2.24 5.10 -12.38
N VAL A 619 2.22 3.88 -12.90
CA VAL A 619 1.25 2.84 -12.50
C VAL A 619 1.84 1.70 -11.66
N ARG A 620 3.16 1.70 -11.35
CA ARG A 620 3.76 0.75 -10.37
C ARG A 620 4.15 1.51 -9.12
N LEU A 621 3.20 1.58 -8.18
CA LEU A 621 3.54 1.93 -6.82
C LEU A 621 4.74 1.07 -6.40
N PHE A 622 5.81 1.76 -6.01
CA PHE A 622 7.04 1.19 -5.49
C PHE A 622 8.00 0.44 -6.44
N ASN A 623 7.85 0.51 -7.77
CA ASN A 623 8.86 -0.07 -8.69
C ASN A 623 9.79 0.96 -9.35
N GLY A 624 9.45 2.24 -9.21
CA GLY A 624 10.29 3.37 -9.63
C GLY A 624 10.57 4.29 -8.45
N PHE A 625 11.77 4.86 -8.43
CA PHE A 625 12.16 5.85 -7.43
C PHE A 625 12.80 7.07 -8.08
N ARG A 626 12.86 8.18 -7.34
CA ARG A 626 13.49 9.45 -7.75
C ARG A 626 14.21 10.09 -6.56
N SER A 627 14.93 11.18 -6.81
CA SER A 627 15.36 12.06 -5.72
C SER A 627 14.22 13.05 -5.40
N PRO A 628 13.77 13.16 -4.14
CA PRO A 628 12.91 14.26 -3.74
C PRO A 628 13.71 15.57 -3.78
N SER A 629 13.02 16.68 -4.06
CA SER A 629 13.58 18.02 -3.89
C SER A 629 13.69 18.38 -2.41
N GLN A 630 14.59 19.30 -2.05
CA GLN A 630 14.74 19.78 -0.69
C GLN A 630 13.41 20.31 -0.10
N LYS A 631 12.59 20.99 -0.92
CA LYS A 631 11.26 21.44 -0.52
C LYS A 631 10.33 20.29 -0.17
N GLU A 632 10.29 19.23 -0.99
CA GLU A 632 9.44 18.06 -0.72
C GLU A 632 9.86 17.35 0.57
N VAL A 633 11.16 17.24 0.82
CA VAL A 633 11.71 16.68 2.06
C VAL A 633 11.29 17.52 3.26
N TRP A 634 11.44 18.85 3.18
CA TRP A 634 11.07 19.74 4.28
C TRP A 634 9.55 19.76 4.53
N ASP A 635 8.73 19.83 3.49
CA ASP A 635 7.27 19.76 3.62
C ASP A 635 6.80 18.41 4.21
N TYR A 636 7.56 17.33 3.98
CA TYR A 636 7.31 16.02 4.58
C TYR A 636 7.65 16.01 6.08
N ILE A 637 8.80 16.57 6.46
CA ILE A 637 9.23 16.73 7.86
C ILE A 637 8.23 17.57 8.65
N GLU A 638 7.84 18.74 8.14
CA GLU A 638 6.90 19.66 8.79
C GLU A 638 5.54 19.00 9.06
N ARG A 639 5.07 18.21 8.10
CA ARG A 639 3.87 17.38 8.30
C ARG A 639 4.06 16.35 9.42
N GLY A 640 5.21 15.68 9.44
CA GLY A 640 5.62 14.79 10.53
C GLY A 640 5.52 15.45 11.90
N ARG A 641 6.06 16.65 12.05
CA ARG A 641 6.02 17.45 13.30
C ARG A 641 4.61 17.80 13.76
N SER A 642 3.67 17.95 12.83
CA SER A 642 2.28 18.30 13.11
C SER A 642 1.32 17.12 13.28
N ASP A 643 1.82 15.88 13.17
CA ASP A 643 1.09 14.62 12.90
C ASP A 643 0.85 14.38 11.40
N ALA A 644 1.68 13.53 10.80
CA ALA A 644 1.60 13.21 9.37
C ALA A 644 0.32 12.47 8.99
N TRP A 645 -0.35 11.78 9.93
CA TRP A 645 -1.51 10.95 9.64
C TRP A 645 -2.82 11.72 9.74
N ARG A 646 -2.84 12.81 10.52
CA ARG A 646 -3.99 13.69 10.66
C ARG A 646 -4.28 14.44 9.36
N VAL A 647 -5.57 14.64 9.09
CA VAL A 647 -6.09 15.41 7.95
C VAL A 647 -7.13 16.40 8.45
N ASN A 648 -7.36 17.47 7.69
CA ASN A 648 -8.37 18.46 8.03
C ASN A 648 -9.35 18.64 6.88
N ARG A 649 -10.64 18.57 7.17
CA ARG A 649 -11.66 18.94 6.17
C ARG A 649 -11.62 20.43 5.91
N LEU A 650 -11.80 20.82 4.65
CA LEU A 650 -11.95 22.22 4.29
C LEU A 650 -13.26 22.77 4.86
N SER A 651 -13.20 23.98 5.43
CA SER A 651 -14.41 24.73 5.79
C SER A 651 -15.18 25.13 4.53
N ARG A 652 -16.50 25.34 4.67
CA ARG A 652 -17.34 25.82 3.56
C ARG A 652 -16.83 27.13 2.94
N SER A 653 -16.23 28.01 3.74
CA SER A 653 -15.60 29.26 3.29
C SER A 653 -14.36 29.01 2.44
N GLU A 654 -13.50 28.07 2.85
CA GLU A 654 -12.28 27.70 2.11
C GLU A 654 -12.63 27.01 0.79
N THR A 655 -13.59 26.08 0.81
CA THR A 655 -14.11 25.44 -0.40
C THR A 655 -14.64 26.50 -1.38
N LYS A 656 -15.43 27.47 -0.90
CA LYS A 656 -15.98 28.54 -1.75
C LYS A 656 -14.89 29.48 -2.29
N ALA A 657 -13.86 29.80 -1.51
CA ALA A 657 -12.75 30.64 -1.95
C ALA A 657 -11.90 29.94 -3.01
N ARG A 658 -11.63 28.64 -2.83
CA ARG A 658 -10.74 27.84 -3.68
C ARG A 658 -11.40 27.45 -5.01
N TYR A 659 -12.66 27.03 -4.97
CA TYR A 659 -13.38 26.54 -6.15
C TYR A 659 -14.34 27.56 -6.76
N GLY A 660 -14.75 28.61 -6.02
CA GLY A 660 -15.56 29.71 -6.56
C GLY A 660 -14.80 30.60 -7.56
N LYS A 661 -13.46 30.60 -7.54
CA LYS A 661 -12.63 31.23 -8.59
C LYS A 661 -12.52 30.36 -9.84
N ALA A 662 -12.44 29.04 -9.70
CA ALA A 662 -12.34 28.09 -10.82
C ALA A 662 -13.64 27.97 -11.63
N ALA A 663 -14.80 28.27 -11.04
CA ALA A 663 -16.08 28.33 -11.76
C ALA A 663 -16.32 29.66 -12.50
N ARG A 664 -15.42 30.64 -12.35
CA ARG A 664 -15.48 31.98 -12.99
C ARG A 664 -14.42 32.18 -14.08
N ALA A 665 -13.49 31.25 -14.22
CA ALA A 665 -12.50 31.18 -15.30
C ALA A 665 -12.91 30.06 -16.25
#